data_AF-A0A2E8H9K6-F1
#
_entry.id   AF-A0A2E8H9K6-F1
#
_cell.length_a   1.000
_cell.length_b   1.000
_cell.length_c   1.000
_cell.angle_alpha   90.00
_cell.angle_beta   90.00
_cell.angle_gamma   90.00
#
_symmetry.space_group_name_H-M   'P 1'
#
loop_
_entity.id
_entity.type
_entity.pdbx_description
1 polymer ?
#
loop_
_entity_poly.entity_id
_entity_poly.type
_entity_poly.pdbx_seq_one_letter_code
_entity_poly.pdbx_strand_id
1 'polypeptide(L)'
;MKKPDLIQALAHFRRPGSPVYAGHFTHLPVSVRQPGNYAALLAILNDPSLPPGVREHAAGALGEVGDRRAVPSLLTALDSARLRRGAAVALGRLQASRAAPALKRLAPKCPAARWALGEVTVPHTVADALEDLREGQLRLIPDRLRRLSPSLRKSVEKAVVRRFHQAVAAGGPGEQDRWLITSLQELTPSRVGADLAAALDHTNRRQATLCPSIRNRLLRTISAVCPAAALPALAVTAFRGNSPVHARKALLSASRIAETVSPASLQRAIDSVPRGIRGRLRRHLQILLLGVVLSGCQDLTTSPREFEIPPTPMLADDGLQVSSLAAQGIDPQSIARLAWEIRHGHFEEIHSLVIVRHGHLVFEEYFADDHHIDYQHRLASVTKSVISVVVGTAVQQGFIAGHEQPLHELFPDEIDIFADHPEKRRLLLRHALTMSAGLRWKEGIGGQQGSDSYALDNSFDSMRFALERPIDEAPGEAFAYNDGLTNLLVGAVINSSGLDFEEYAEEHLFGRLGIGNYSWEHQRDGGIRAGGGLHLTNRDLAKIGLLCLQNGVWSGERLLPDDWMELSTRKWIDTHQGHHYGFQWWLQPHAGMPGFLIDSEGGYFGSGYAGQKLFILPEHDLVVASFGSDYELDTDADHAVPHFVLYNILSSLTD
;
A
#
# COMPACT_ATOMS: atom_id res chain seq x y z
N MET A 1 25.49 -21.91 28.75
CA MET A 1 24.42 -21.93 29.77
C MET A 1 23.89 -23.35 29.90
N LYS A 2 23.40 -23.76 31.08
CA LYS A 2 22.74 -25.08 31.23
C LYS A 2 21.30 -25.00 30.71
N LYS A 3 20.69 -26.15 30.38
CA LYS A 3 19.32 -26.24 29.83
C LYS A 3 18.27 -25.51 30.69
N PRO A 4 18.24 -25.63 32.03
CA PRO A 4 17.25 -24.94 32.87
C PRO A 4 17.36 -23.41 32.79
N ASP A 5 18.59 -22.87 32.84
CA ASP A 5 18.83 -21.42 32.76
C ASP A 5 18.40 -20.85 31.41
N LEU A 6 18.61 -21.62 30.33
CA LEU A 6 18.15 -21.25 29.00
C LEU A 6 16.63 -21.27 28.89
N ILE A 7 15.96 -22.28 29.48
CA ILE A 7 14.48 -22.33 29.52
C ILE A 7 13.95 -21.10 30.24
N GLN A 8 14.51 -20.75 31.39
CA GLN A 8 14.09 -19.58 32.13
C GLN A 8 14.31 -18.30 31.33
N ALA A 9 15.48 -18.12 30.72
CA ALA A 9 15.78 -16.93 29.90
C ALA A 9 14.87 -16.82 28.66
N LEU A 10 14.54 -17.95 28.02
CA LEU A 10 13.64 -17.99 26.87
C LEU A 10 12.16 -17.81 27.27
N ALA A 11 11.77 -18.21 28.49
CA ALA A 11 10.43 -18.00 29.02
C ALA A 11 10.19 -16.54 29.45
N HIS A 12 11.23 -15.86 29.94
CA HIS A 12 11.19 -14.44 30.32
C HIS A 12 11.44 -13.50 29.15
N PHE A 13 11.77 -14.02 27.96
CA PHE A 13 11.87 -13.22 26.76
C PHE A 13 10.47 -12.75 26.37
N ARG A 14 10.13 -11.52 26.76
CA ARG A 14 8.93 -10.84 26.33
C ARG A 14 9.09 -10.47 24.86
N ARG A 15 8.04 -10.77 24.08
CA ARG A 15 7.96 -10.43 22.67
C ARG A 15 8.21 -8.91 22.53
N PRO A 16 9.30 -8.43 21.91
CA PRO A 16 9.22 -7.11 21.31
C PRO A 16 8.12 -7.22 20.24
N GLY A 17 7.28 -6.21 20.10
CA GLY A 17 6.13 -6.24 19.20
C GLY A 17 6.48 -6.33 17.71
N SER A 18 7.63 -6.91 17.29
CA SER A 18 8.25 -6.66 15.97
C SER A 18 7.54 -7.31 14.73
N PRO A 19 7.79 -7.07 13.38
CA PRO A 19 7.74 -8.17 12.43
C PRO A 19 8.99 -8.08 11.56
N VAL A 20 10.07 -7.43 12.05
CA VAL A 20 11.33 -7.41 11.35
C VAL A 20 11.81 -8.84 11.56
N TYR A 21 11.44 -9.72 10.63
CA TYR A 21 11.70 -11.15 10.70
C TYR A 21 13.21 -11.41 10.86
N ALA A 22 14.07 -10.47 10.45
CA ALA A 22 15.50 -10.46 10.67
C ALA A 22 15.96 -10.04 12.10
N GLY A 23 15.12 -9.41 12.92
CA GLY A 23 15.46 -8.80 14.23
C GLY A 23 14.74 -9.38 15.46
N HIS A 24 13.70 -10.19 15.29
CA HIS A 24 12.92 -10.76 16.42
C HIS A 24 13.75 -11.44 17.50
N PHE A 25 14.75 -12.20 17.09
CA PHE A 25 15.60 -12.94 18.01
C PHE A 25 16.96 -12.28 18.22
N THR A 26 17.25 -11.12 17.61
CA THR A 26 18.49 -10.37 17.91
C THR A 26 18.44 -9.74 19.30
N HIS A 27 17.23 -9.55 19.85
CA HIS A 27 17.00 -9.05 21.20
C HIS A 27 17.14 -10.12 22.28
N LEU A 28 17.26 -11.40 21.90
CA LEU A 28 17.62 -12.42 22.88
C LEU A 28 18.95 -12.03 23.54
N PRO A 29 19.06 -12.19 24.88
CA PRO A 29 20.29 -11.89 25.59
C PRO A 29 21.48 -12.53 24.87
N VAL A 30 22.56 -11.77 24.68
CA VAL A 30 23.78 -12.26 24.02
C VAL A 30 24.28 -13.57 24.66
N SER A 31 24.03 -13.75 25.97
CA SER A 31 24.31 -14.98 26.72
C SER A 31 23.56 -16.22 26.23
N VAL A 32 22.34 -16.06 25.69
CA VAL A 32 21.47 -17.13 25.16
C VAL A 32 21.91 -17.55 23.77
N ARG A 33 22.30 -16.61 22.91
CA ARG A 33 22.67 -16.85 21.51
C ARG A 33 24.15 -17.18 21.26
N GLN A 34 24.86 -17.64 22.28
CA GLN A 34 26.25 -18.08 22.16
C GLN A 34 26.37 -19.44 21.43
N PRO A 35 27.40 -19.66 20.58
CA PRO A 35 27.65 -20.96 19.94
C PRO A 35 27.69 -22.14 20.91
N GLY A 36 28.22 -21.93 22.13
CA GLY A 36 28.27 -22.94 23.19
C GLY A 36 26.91 -23.42 23.71
N ASN A 37 25.81 -22.74 23.37
CA ASN A 37 24.45 -23.13 23.77
C ASN A 37 23.74 -24.00 22.72
N TYR A 38 24.34 -24.24 21.55
CA TYR A 38 23.72 -24.95 20.43
C TYR A 38 23.00 -26.25 20.86
N ALA A 39 23.70 -27.15 21.55
CA ALA A 39 23.16 -28.46 21.93
C ALA A 39 21.96 -28.33 22.89
N ALA A 40 22.00 -27.36 23.80
CA ALA A 40 20.93 -27.12 24.75
C ALA A 40 19.71 -26.47 24.08
N LEU A 41 19.91 -25.49 23.17
CA LEU A 41 18.84 -24.87 22.39
C LEU A 41 18.15 -25.88 21.47
N LEU A 42 18.92 -26.76 20.82
CA LEU A 42 18.37 -27.84 20.00
C LEU A 42 17.55 -28.83 20.83
N ALA A 43 18.03 -29.17 22.03
CA ALA A 43 17.29 -30.01 22.96
C ALA A 43 15.99 -29.35 23.45
N ILE A 44 15.96 -28.02 23.64
CA ILE A 44 14.75 -27.27 24.02
C ILE A 44 13.74 -27.24 22.87
N LEU A 45 14.16 -26.93 21.64
CA LEU A 45 13.28 -26.94 20.47
C LEU A 45 12.54 -28.28 20.29
N ASN A 46 13.27 -29.38 20.46
CA ASN A 46 12.80 -30.73 20.24
C ASN A 46 12.08 -31.37 21.45
N ASP A 47 11.92 -30.65 22.56
CA ASP A 47 11.26 -31.16 23.77
C ASP A 47 9.76 -30.84 23.74
N PRO A 48 8.87 -31.80 23.44
CA PRO A 48 7.44 -31.54 23.31
C PRO A 48 6.76 -31.20 24.64
N SER A 49 7.42 -31.47 25.79
CA SER A 49 6.88 -31.17 27.12
C SER A 49 6.97 -29.68 27.48
N LEU A 50 7.77 -28.89 26.74
CA LEU A 50 7.96 -27.47 27.00
C LEU A 50 6.91 -26.59 26.30
N PRO A 51 6.58 -25.42 26.87
CA PRO A 51 5.63 -24.48 26.27
C PRO A 51 6.02 -24.09 24.84
N PRO A 52 5.07 -23.98 23.90
CA PRO A 52 5.36 -23.65 22.51
C PRO A 52 6.14 -22.34 22.32
N GLY A 53 5.86 -21.30 23.11
CA GLY A 53 6.60 -20.04 23.04
C GLY A 53 8.08 -20.19 23.39
N VAL A 54 8.42 -20.98 24.42
CA VAL A 54 9.82 -21.28 24.79
C VAL A 54 10.54 -22.01 23.65
N ARG A 55 9.84 -22.95 23.02
CA ARG A 55 10.37 -23.74 21.89
C ARG A 55 10.54 -22.88 20.63
N GLU A 56 9.63 -21.94 20.39
CA GLU A 56 9.73 -20.96 19.32
C GLU A 56 10.92 -20.02 19.52
N HIS A 57 11.11 -19.49 20.73
CA HIS A 57 12.28 -18.68 21.08
C HIS A 57 13.58 -19.46 20.92
N ALA A 58 13.59 -20.76 21.26
CA ALA A 58 14.74 -21.63 21.01
C ALA A 58 15.02 -21.82 19.51
N ALA A 59 13.99 -21.96 18.67
CA ALA A 59 14.14 -22.01 17.21
C ALA A 59 14.82 -20.75 16.67
N GLY A 60 14.35 -19.57 17.09
CA GLY A 60 14.92 -18.30 16.70
C GLY A 60 16.37 -18.09 17.20
N ALA A 61 16.65 -18.51 18.44
CA ALA A 61 18.00 -18.50 19.01
C ALA A 61 18.98 -19.37 18.21
N LEU A 62 18.55 -20.52 17.70
CA LEU A 62 19.38 -21.36 16.82
C LEU A 62 19.74 -20.66 15.51
N GLY A 63 18.85 -19.80 15.00
CA GLY A 63 19.14 -18.93 13.86
C GLY A 63 20.23 -17.89 14.14
N GLU A 64 20.26 -17.31 15.36
CA GLU A 64 21.32 -16.39 15.80
C GLU A 64 22.66 -17.09 16.01
N VAL A 65 22.63 -18.31 16.55
CA VAL A 65 23.83 -19.13 16.74
C VAL A 65 24.52 -19.43 15.41
N GLY A 66 23.77 -19.49 14.30
CA GLY A 66 24.32 -19.62 12.95
C GLY A 66 24.75 -21.04 12.57
N ASP A 67 24.43 -22.05 13.39
CA ASP A 67 24.85 -23.43 13.15
C ASP A 67 23.83 -24.19 12.28
N ARG A 68 24.26 -24.50 11.04
CA ARG A 68 23.44 -25.19 10.03
C ARG A 68 23.05 -26.61 10.42
N ARG A 69 23.65 -27.21 11.45
CA ARG A 69 23.22 -28.52 11.99
C ARG A 69 21.79 -28.46 12.55
N ALA A 70 21.25 -27.28 12.87
CA ALA A 70 19.86 -27.12 13.31
C ALA A 70 18.81 -27.26 12.19
N VAL A 71 19.21 -27.17 10.90
CA VAL A 71 18.28 -27.10 9.76
C VAL A 71 17.25 -28.24 9.73
N PRO A 72 17.58 -29.52 9.98
CA PRO A 72 16.57 -30.60 9.99
C PRO A 72 15.48 -30.42 11.06
N SER A 73 15.85 -30.03 12.28
CA SER A 73 14.88 -29.77 13.36
C SER A 73 14.04 -28.53 13.08
N LEU A 74 14.62 -27.49 12.46
CA LEU A 74 13.89 -26.29 12.05
C LEU A 74 12.91 -26.58 10.91
N LEU A 75 13.26 -27.44 9.95
CA LEU A 75 12.33 -27.89 8.91
C LEU A 75 11.14 -28.64 9.50
N THR A 76 11.37 -29.49 10.50
CA THR A 76 10.29 -30.19 11.22
C THR A 76 9.41 -29.20 11.99
N ALA A 77 10.00 -28.17 12.59
CA ALA A 77 9.27 -27.15 13.33
C ALA A 77 8.38 -26.25 12.45
N LEU A 78 8.62 -26.16 11.13
CA LEU A 78 7.76 -25.41 10.20
C LEU A 78 6.33 -25.97 10.11
N ASP A 79 6.15 -27.27 10.36
CA ASP A 79 4.84 -27.92 10.27
C ASP A 79 3.93 -27.50 11.44
N SER A 80 4.50 -27.10 12.57
CA SER A 80 3.75 -26.62 13.74
C SER A 80 3.42 -25.14 13.62
N ALA A 81 2.14 -24.78 13.59
CA ALA A 81 1.69 -23.38 13.54
C ALA A 81 2.33 -22.50 14.63
N ARG A 82 2.44 -23.04 15.86
CA ARG A 82 3.02 -22.34 17.02
C ARG A 82 4.55 -22.15 16.99
N LEU A 83 5.25 -22.87 16.11
CA LEU A 83 6.73 -22.79 16.00
C LEU A 83 7.18 -22.25 14.64
N ARG A 84 6.25 -22.18 13.68
CA ARG A 84 6.50 -21.89 12.27
C ARG A 84 7.23 -20.59 12.05
N ARG A 85 6.87 -19.54 12.80
CA ARG A 85 7.50 -18.22 12.70
C ARG A 85 8.97 -18.27 13.13
N GLY A 86 9.26 -18.74 14.35
CA GLY A 86 10.64 -18.91 14.83
C GLY A 86 11.49 -19.82 13.93
N ALA A 87 10.91 -20.91 13.42
CA ALA A 87 11.56 -21.82 12.51
C ALA A 87 11.88 -21.18 11.14
N ALA A 88 10.92 -20.46 10.54
CA ALA A 88 11.11 -19.79 9.26
C ALA A 88 12.18 -18.69 9.36
N VAL A 89 12.14 -17.87 10.42
CA VAL A 89 13.16 -16.84 10.68
C VAL A 89 14.55 -17.46 10.77
N ALA A 90 14.69 -18.53 11.56
CA ALA A 90 15.97 -19.20 11.73
C ALA A 90 16.49 -19.78 10.40
N LEU A 91 15.62 -20.38 9.58
CA LEU A 91 15.99 -20.93 8.27
C LEU A 91 16.42 -19.85 7.27
N GLY A 92 15.76 -18.68 7.29
CA GLY A 92 16.14 -17.52 6.47
C GLY A 92 17.52 -16.99 6.86
N ARG A 93 17.78 -16.80 8.15
CA ARG A 93 19.09 -16.35 8.66
C ARG A 93 20.22 -17.34 8.40
N LEU A 94 19.91 -18.62 8.55
CA LEU A 94 20.85 -19.69 8.21
C LEU A 94 21.05 -19.81 6.70
N GLN A 95 20.30 -19.10 5.86
CA GLN A 95 20.33 -19.21 4.40
C GLN A 95 20.22 -20.68 3.96
N ALA A 96 19.22 -21.37 4.51
CA ALA A 96 19.00 -22.79 4.29
C ALA A 96 18.22 -23.02 2.99
N SER A 97 18.90 -23.03 1.83
CA SER A 97 18.28 -23.24 0.50
C SER A 97 17.40 -24.49 0.40
N ARG A 98 17.72 -25.56 1.15
CA ARG A 98 16.89 -26.77 1.28
C ARG A 98 15.47 -26.51 1.83
N ALA A 99 15.25 -25.38 2.50
CA ALA A 99 13.95 -24.98 3.01
C ALA A 99 13.05 -24.31 1.95
N ALA A 100 13.58 -23.91 0.79
CA ALA A 100 12.84 -23.15 -0.21
C ALA A 100 11.49 -23.79 -0.63
N PRO A 101 11.37 -25.12 -0.86
CA PRO A 101 10.08 -25.73 -1.18
C PRO A 101 9.05 -25.62 -0.05
N ALA A 102 9.48 -25.82 1.20
CA ALA A 102 8.61 -25.72 2.38
C ALA A 102 8.20 -24.27 2.63
N LEU A 103 9.14 -23.32 2.52
CA LEU A 103 8.89 -21.89 2.68
C LEU A 103 7.96 -21.36 1.58
N LYS A 104 8.12 -21.81 0.33
CA LYS A 104 7.23 -21.44 -0.79
C LYS A 104 5.80 -21.89 -0.55
N ARG A 105 5.59 -23.10 -0.02
CA ARG A 105 4.26 -23.60 0.36
C ARG A 105 3.61 -22.77 1.47
N LEU A 106 4.41 -22.26 2.41
CA LEU A 106 3.93 -21.54 3.58
C LEU A 106 3.84 -20.01 3.36
N ALA A 107 4.53 -19.46 2.37
CA ALA A 107 4.60 -18.02 2.09
C ALA A 107 3.24 -17.31 1.93
N PRO A 108 2.17 -17.94 1.40
CA PRO A 108 0.84 -17.30 1.36
C PRO A 108 0.24 -17.10 2.75
N LYS A 109 0.52 -18.00 3.70
CA LYS A 109 -0.11 -18.08 5.03
C LYS A 109 0.83 -17.78 6.20
N CYS A 110 2.07 -17.37 5.92
CA CYS A 110 3.09 -17.14 6.93
C CYS A 110 4.08 -16.08 6.43
N PRO A 111 3.94 -14.83 6.89
CA PRO A 111 4.84 -13.74 6.54
C PRO A 111 6.32 -14.03 6.83
N ALA A 112 6.64 -14.72 7.93
CA ALA A 112 8.00 -15.15 8.25
C ALA A 112 8.56 -16.13 7.20
N ALA A 113 7.73 -17.02 6.66
CA ALA A 113 8.12 -17.92 5.58
C ALA A 113 8.33 -17.17 4.26
N ARG A 114 7.52 -16.13 4.00
CA ARG A 114 7.68 -15.23 2.84
C ARG A 114 8.99 -14.44 2.91
N TRP A 115 9.33 -13.89 4.08
CA TRP A 115 10.62 -13.25 4.31
C TRP A 115 11.77 -14.24 4.13
N ALA A 116 11.71 -15.40 4.80
CA ALA A 116 12.76 -16.40 4.74
C ALA A 116 12.97 -16.94 3.31
N LEU A 117 11.90 -17.08 2.53
CA LEU A 117 11.98 -17.40 1.11
C LEU A 117 12.78 -16.35 0.34
N GLY A 118 12.62 -15.07 0.65
CA GLY A 118 13.43 -13.98 0.12
C GLY A 118 14.91 -14.11 0.45
N GLU A 119 15.26 -14.52 1.67
CA GLU A 119 16.65 -14.69 2.11
C GLU A 119 17.34 -15.92 1.53
N VAL A 120 16.63 -17.05 1.39
CA VAL A 120 17.20 -18.28 0.82
C VAL A 120 17.26 -18.27 -0.71
N THR A 121 16.75 -17.22 -1.36
CA THR A 121 16.72 -17.05 -2.83
C THR A 121 17.61 -15.90 -3.33
N VAL A 122 18.48 -15.31 -2.51
CA VAL A 122 19.46 -14.30 -2.96
C VAL A 122 20.68 -15.00 -3.59
N PRO A 123 21.02 -14.74 -4.86
CA PRO A 123 22.17 -15.36 -5.51
C PRO A 123 23.50 -14.84 -4.96
N HIS A 124 24.48 -15.75 -4.77
CA HIS A 124 25.80 -15.44 -4.19
C HIS A 124 26.94 -15.47 -5.22
N THR A 125 26.68 -15.90 -6.47
CA THR A 125 27.64 -15.87 -7.57
C THR A 125 27.12 -15.12 -8.79
N VAL A 126 28.02 -14.71 -9.69
CA VAL A 126 27.64 -14.05 -10.95
C VAL A 126 26.84 -14.98 -11.86
N ALA A 127 27.12 -16.29 -11.82
CA ALA A 127 26.42 -17.28 -12.62
C ALA A 127 24.94 -17.41 -12.17
N ASP A 128 24.73 -17.60 -10.87
CA ASP A 128 23.39 -17.71 -10.27
C ASP A 128 22.57 -16.43 -10.53
N ALA A 129 23.18 -15.26 -10.36
CA ALA A 129 22.51 -13.98 -10.62
C ALA A 129 22.11 -13.80 -12.09
N LEU A 130 22.90 -14.30 -13.04
CA LEU A 130 22.56 -14.24 -14.47
C LEU A 130 21.48 -15.25 -14.86
N GLU A 131 21.45 -16.41 -14.21
CA GLU A 131 20.40 -17.42 -14.37
C GLU A 131 19.06 -16.92 -13.83
N ASP A 132 19.06 -16.32 -12.63
CA ASP A 132 17.87 -15.71 -12.02
C ASP A 132 17.31 -14.53 -12.85
N LEU A 133 18.19 -13.71 -13.44
CA LEU A 133 17.79 -12.63 -14.36
C LEU A 133 17.18 -13.18 -15.65
N ARG A 134 17.71 -14.31 -16.15
CA ARG A 134 17.23 -14.98 -17.37
C ARG A 134 15.88 -15.66 -17.16
N GLU A 135 15.68 -16.33 -16.03
CA GLU A 135 14.42 -17.00 -15.68
C GLU A 135 13.33 -16.05 -15.19
N GLY A 136 13.66 -14.77 -14.95
CA GLY A 136 12.73 -13.78 -14.45
C GLY A 136 12.37 -13.98 -12.97
N GLN A 137 13.15 -14.77 -12.22
CA GLN A 137 12.99 -14.96 -10.78
C GLN A 137 13.34 -13.69 -9.99
N LEU A 138 14.13 -12.79 -10.58
CA LEU A 138 14.45 -11.47 -10.03
C LEU A 138 13.38 -10.39 -10.31
N ARG A 139 12.20 -10.72 -10.84
CA ARG A 139 11.12 -9.77 -11.22
C ARG A 139 10.55 -8.87 -10.10
N LEU A 140 11.03 -8.99 -8.87
CA LEU A 140 10.82 -8.02 -7.78
C LEU A 140 12.04 -7.07 -7.72
N ILE A 141 12.09 -6.11 -8.65
CA ILE A 141 13.33 -5.58 -9.23
C ILE A 141 14.05 -4.43 -8.47
N PRO A 142 13.45 -3.62 -7.58
CA PRO A 142 14.25 -2.62 -6.84
C PRO A 142 14.99 -3.18 -5.60
N ASP A 143 14.34 -4.01 -4.78
CA ASP A 143 14.86 -4.35 -3.44
C ASP A 143 15.87 -5.50 -3.42
N ARG A 144 15.79 -6.45 -4.35
CA ARG A 144 16.69 -7.61 -4.37
C ARG A 144 18.07 -7.28 -4.97
N LEU A 145 18.12 -6.44 -6.00
CA LEU A 145 19.38 -5.97 -6.60
C LEU A 145 20.16 -5.03 -5.65
N ARG A 146 19.46 -4.29 -4.78
CA ARG A 146 20.06 -3.49 -3.70
C ARG A 146 20.73 -4.32 -2.61
N ARG A 147 20.36 -5.60 -2.47
CA ARG A 147 20.92 -6.54 -1.47
C ARG A 147 22.15 -7.31 -1.96
N LEU A 148 22.47 -7.25 -3.26
CA LEU A 148 23.74 -7.79 -3.76
C LEU A 148 24.91 -7.00 -3.17
N SER A 149 26.01 -7.70 -2.86
CA SER A 149 27.23 -7.00 -2.45
C SER A 149 27.70 -6.06 -3.59
N PRO A 150 28.28 -4.89 -3.27
CA PRO A 150 28.74 -3.95 -4.31
C PRO A 150 29.71 -4.57 -5.33
N SER A 151 30.53 -5.54 -4.90
CA SER A 151 31.46 -6.27 -5.75
C SER A 151 30.75 -7.24 -6.71
N LEU A 152 29.75 -7.98 -6.22
CA LEU A 152 28.96 -8.91 -7.01
C LEU A 152 28.08 -8.15 -8.02
N ARG A 153 27.41 -7.09 -7.56
CA ARG A 153 26.60 -6.20 -8.41
C ARG A 153 27.40 -5.65 -9.59
N LYS A 154 28.58 -5.09 -9.33
CA LYS A 154 29.49 -4.56 -10.37
C LYS A 154 29.95 -5.65 -11.36
N SER A 155 30.08 -6.89 -10.89
CA SER A 155 30.50 -8.02 -11.72
C SER A 155 29.36 -8.53 -12.61
N VAL A 156 28.13 -8.57 -12.07
CA VAL A 156 26.90 -8.86 -12.81
C VAL A 156 26.63 -7.77 -13.85
N GLU A 157 26.74 -6.49 -13.50
CA GLU A 157 26.65 -5.34 -14.43
C GLU A 157 27.59 -5.51 -15.64
N LYS A 158 28.88 -5.78 -15.39
CA LYS A 158 29.86 -6.02 -16.46
C LYS A 158 29.52 -7.25 -17.31
N ALA A 159 28.91 -8.28 -16.74
CA ALA A 159 28.54 -9.47 -17.48
C ALA A 159 27.33 -9.22 -18.39
N VAL A 160 26.29 -8.53 -17.88
CA VAL A 160 25.10 -8.14 -18.64
C VAL A 160 25.48 -7.24 -19.83
N VAL A 161 26.30 -6.20 -19.59
CA VAL A 161 26.78 -5.29 -20.66
C VAL A 161 27.57 -6.04 -21.73
N ARG A 162 28.50 -6.92 -21.33
CA ARG A 162 29.28 -7.72 -22.30
C ARG A 162 28.40 -8.62 -23.15
N ARG A 163 27.41 -9.29 -22.54
CA ARG A 163 26.50 -10.19 -23.25
C ARG A 163 25.57 -9.42 -24.20
N PHE A 164 25.15 -8.22 -23.82
CA PHE A 164 24.41 -7.33 -24.70
C PHE A 164 25.22 -6.90 -25.93
N HIS A 165 26.48 -6.48 -25.75
CA HIS A 165 27.35 -6.14 -26.88
C HIS A 165 27.59 -7.33 -27.82
N GLN A 166 27.73 -8.54 -27.29
CA GLN A 166 27.84 -9.76 -28.09
C GLN A 166 26.57 -10.02 -28.92
N ALA A 167 25.38 -9.84 -28.33
CA ALA A 167 24.11 -9.98 -29.05
C ALA A 167 23.95 -8.93 -30.16
N VAL A 168 24.38 -7.69 -29.91
CA VAL A 168 24.39 -6.63 -30.93
C VAL A 168 25.36 -6.97 -32.08
N ALA A 169 26.56 -7.47 -31.77
CA ALA A 169 27.54 -7.86 -32.78
C ALA A 169 27.08 -9.06 -33.64
N ALA A 170 26.25 -9.94 -33.08
CA ALA A 170 25.72 -11.13 -33.75
C ALA A 170 24.50 -10.87 -34.66
N GLY A 171 24.10 -9.61 -34.88
CA GLY A 171 22.95 -9.26 -35.73
C GLY A 171 21.77 -8.62 -34.97
N GLY A 172 21.90 -8.39 -33.67
CA GLY A 172 20.90 -7.75 -32.81
C GLY A 172 20.27 -8.70 -31.79
N PRO A 173 19.79 -8.20 -30.64
CA PRO A 173 19.17 -9.03 -29.60
C PRO A 173 17.84 -9.66 -30.08
N GLY A 174 17.69 -10.96 -29.87
CA GLY A 174 16.46 -11.71 -30.16
C GLY A 174 15.48 -11.74 -28.97
N GLU A 175 14.38 -12.48 -29.10
CA GLU A 175 13.36 -12.59 -28.03
C GLU A 175 13.91 -13.24 -26.75
N GLN A 176 14.82 -14.21 -26.91
CA GLN A 176 15.58 -14.83 -25.82
C GLN A 176 16.50 -13.88 -25.05
N ASP A 177 16.80 -12.70 -25.62
CA ASP A 177 17.67 -11.67 -25.04
C ASP A 177 16.86 -10.52 -24.39
N ARG A 178 15.53 -10.63 -24.34
CA ARG A 178 14.62 -9.62 -23.77
C ARG A 178 14.95 -9.25 -22.33
N TRP A 179 15.46 -10.20 -21.55
CA TRP A 179 15.87 -9.99 -20.16
C TRP A 179 17.09 -9.06 -20.05
N LEU A 180 18.01 -9.04 -21.03
CA LEU A 180 19.19 -8.16 -21.02
C LEU A 180 18.78 -6.69 -21.09
N ILE A 181 17.78 -6.35 -21.90
CA ILE A 181 17.30 -4.97 -22.07
C ILE A 181 16.66 -4.45 -20.78
N THR A 182 15.87 -5.30 -20.12
CA THR A 182 15.24 -4.96 -18.83
C THR A 182 16.29 -4.84 -17.73
N SER A 183 17.28 -5.73 -17.72
CA SER A 183 18.37 -5.71 -16.73
C SER A 183 19.27 -4.47 -16.88
N LEU A 184 19.50 -3.99 -18.11
CA LEU A 184 20.32 -2.80 -18.37
C LEU A 184 19.69 -1.49 -17.85
N GLN A 185 18.35 -1.40 -17.83
CA GLN A 185 17.61 -0.26 -17.28
C GLN A 185 17.88 -0.09 -15.78
N GLU A 186 17.93 -1.20 -15.08
CA GLU A 186 17.96 -1.25 -13.61
C GLU A 186 19.38 -1.23 -13.05
N LEU A 187 20.32 -1.83 -13.78
CA LEU A 187 21.68 -2.00 -13.30
C LEU A 187 22.59 -0.78 -13.61
N THR A 188 22.31 0.01 -14.65
CA THR A 188 23.25 1.07 -15.10
C THR A 188 22.55 2.31 -15.66
N PRO A 189 22.11 3.26 -14.80
CA PRO A 189 21.44 4.47 -15.28
C PRO A 189 22.32 5.44 -16.08
N SER A 190 23.62 5.56 -15.79
CA SER A 190 24.43 6.70 -16.30
C SER A 190 25.34 6.41 -17.52
N ARG A 191 25.47 5.16 -17.97
CA ARG A 191 26.36 4.78 -19.10
C ARG A 191 25.66 4.08 -20.27
N VAL A 192 24.42 3.66 -20.10
CA VAL A 192 23.68 2.82 -21.06
C VAL A 192 23.10 3.60 -22.25
N GLY A 193 22.87 4.91 -22.10
CA GLY A 193 22.23 5.74 -23.14
C GLY A 193 23.03 5.82 -24.45
N ALA A 194 24.36 5.92 -24.38
CA ALA A 194 25.22 6.03 -25.57
C ALA A 194 25.32 4.70 -26.33
N ASP A 195 25.47 3.58 -25.61
CA ASP A 195 25.59 2.24 -26.20
C ASP A 195 24.27 1.74 -26.78
N LEU A 196 23.13 2.02 -26.13
CA LEU A 196 21.80 1.74 -26.68
C LEU A 196 21.51 2.58 -27.93
N ALA A 197 21.89 3.86 -27.95
CA ALA A 197 21.72 4.73 -29.11
C ALA A 197 22.58 4.26 -30.29
N ALA A 198 23.83 3.85 -30.04
CA ALA A 198 24.71 3.27 -31.05
C ALA A 198 24.17 1.94 -31.59
N ALA A 199 23.59 1.09 -30.73
CA ALA A 199 22.99 -0.18 -31.15
C ALA A 199 21.74 0.02 -32.04
N LEU A 200 20.90 1.00 -31.71
CA LEU A 200 19.72 1.38 -32.51
C LEU A 200 20.09 2.01 -33.86
N ASP A 201 21.13 2.85 -33.88
CA ASP A 201 21.69 3.40 -35.11
C ASP A 201 22.33 2.32 -35.99
N HIS A 202 23.08 1.39 -35.39
CA HIS A 202 23.70 0.26 -36.11
C HIS A 202 22.66 -0.69 -36.72
N THR A 203 21.59 -1.02 -36.00
CA THR A 203 20.49 -1.86 -36.52
C THR A 203 19.67 -1.15 -37.60
N ASN A 204 19.40 0.16 -37.45
CA ASN A 204 18.70 0.95 -38.46
C ASN A 204 19.51 1.07 -39.77
N ARG A 205 20.84 1.19 -39.70
CA ARG A 205 21.71 1.29 -40.89
C ARG A 205 21.84 -0.02 -41.67
N ARG A 206 21.70 -1.18 -41.02
CA ARG A 206 21.87 -2.51 -41.66
C ARG A 206 20.55 -3.16 -42.11
N GLN A 207 19.40 -2.49 -42.01
CA GLN A 207 18.07 -3.05 -42.31
C GLN A 207 17.74 -4.36 -41.57
N ALA A 208 18.41 -4.65 -40.44
CA ALA A 208 18.08 -5.79 -39.62
C ALA A 208 16.75 -5.53 -38.90
N THR A 209 15.77 -6.42 -39.06
CA THR A 209 14.42 -6.25 -38.52
C THR A 209 14.42 -6.61 -37.04
N LEU A 210 14.54 -5.60 -36.16
CA LEU A 210 14.24 -5.78 -34.74
C LEU A 210 12.75 -6.11 -34.58
N CYS A 211 12.42 -7.08 -33.73
CA CYS A 211 11.03 -7.36 -33.34
C CYS A 211 10.38 -6.05 -32.79
N PRO A 212 9.15 -5.69 -33.21
CA PRO A 212 8.50 -4.43 -32.82
C PRO A 212 8.42 -4.19 -31.30
N SER A 213 8.26 -5.26 -30.50
CA SER A 213 8.19 -5.18 -29.04
C SER A 213 9.54 -4.78 -28.41
N ILE A 214 10.65 -5.31 -28.95
CA ILE A 214 12.02 -4.98 -28.53
C ILE A 214 12.37 -3.56 -28.95
N ARG A 215 12.04 -3.17 -30.19
CA ARG A 215 12.28 -1.82 -30.72
C ARG A 215 11.57 -0.74 -29.90
N ASN A 216 10.29 -0.93 -29.60
CA ASN A 216 9.50 0.02 -28.83
C ASN A 216 9.97 0.14 -27.37
N ARG A 217 10.56 -0.91 -26.81
CA ARG A 217 11.13 -0.90 -25.46
C ARG A 217 12.48 -0.17 -25.44
N LEU A 218 13.36 -0.44 -26.40
CA LEU A 218 14.63 0.29 -26.59
C LEU A 218 14.42 1.80 -26.74
N LEU A 219 13.43 2.23 -27.54
CA LEU A 219 13.10 3.65 -27.71
C LEU A 219 12.63 4.30 -26.41
N ARG A 220 11.80 3.61 -25.62
CA ARG A 220 11.37 4.10 -24.29
C ARG A 220 12.55 4.22 -23.33
N THR A 221 13.44 3.23 -23.32
CA THR A 221 14.65 3.24 -22.47
C THR A 221 15.57 4.41 -22.80
N ILE A 222 15.84 4.66 -24.08
CA ILE A 222 16.70 5.78 -24.50
C ILE A 222 16.07 7.12 -24.12
N SER A 223 14.75 7.25 -24.25
CA SER A 223 14.00 8.44 -23.86
C SER A 223 14.07 8.73 -22.36
N ALA A 224 14.11 7.70 -21.52
CA ALA A 224 14.20 7.84 -20.06
C ALA A 224 15.62 8.15 -19.58
N VAL A 225 16.65 7.65 -20.26
CA VAL A 225 18.05 7.68 -19.79
C VAL A 225 18.85 8.84 -20.38
N CYS A 226 18.54 9.31 -21.59
CA CYS A 226 19.31 10.37 -22.24
C CYS A 226 18.39 11.27 -23.11
N PRO A 227 17.68 12.23 -22.49
CA PRO A 227 16.61 13.00 -23.15
C PRO A 227 17.08 13.76 -24.40
N ALA A 228 18.30 14.31 -24.35
CA ALA A 228 18.89 15.06 -25.46
C ALA A 228 19.28 14.19 -26.67
N ALA A 229 19.64 12.92 -26.45
CA ALA A 229 20.03 11.99 -27.52
C ALA A 229 18.82 11.33 -28.19
N ALA A 230 17.65 11.31 -27.53
CA ALA A 230 16.42 10.69 -28.02
C ALA A 230 15.67 11.55 -29.06
N LEU A 231 15.79 12.88 -28.96
CA LEU A 231 15.08 13.87 -29.79
C LEU A 231 15.26 13.65 -31.32
N PRO A 232 16.48 13.46 -31.86
CA PRO A 232 16.66 13.25 -33.30
C PRO A 232 16.04 11.93 -33.80
N ALA A 233 16.13 10.86 -33.01
CA ALA A 233 15.58 9.54 -33.36
C ALA A 233 14.05 9.53 -33.30
N LEU A 234 13.46 10.15 -32.27
CA LEU A 234 12.01 10.31 -32.14
C LEU A 234 11.44 11.19 -33.25
N ALA A 235 12.12 12.29 -33.62
CA ALA A 235 11.73 13.15 -34.73
C ALA A 235 11.75 12.41 -36.08
N VAL A 236 12.78 11.63 -36.38
CA VAL A 236 12.84 10.83 -37.62
C VAL A 236 11.75 9.75 -37.66
N THR A 237 11.39 9.18 -36.51
CA THR A 237 10.33 8.16 -36.40
C THR A 237 8.93 8.77 -36.59
N ALA A 238 8.68 9.95 -36.02
CA ALA A 238 7.42 10.68 -36.17
C ALA A 238 7.13 11.09 -37.62
N PHE A 239 8.17 11.44 -38.39
CA PHE A 239 8.02 11.90 -39.79
C PHE A 239 8.12 10.79 -40.85
N ARG A 240 8.46 9.55 -40.46
CA ARG A 240 8.44 8.37 -41.34
C ARG A 240 7.24 7.45 -41.13
N GLY A 241 6.46 7.62 -40.05
CA GLY A 241 5.25 6.84 -39.79
C GLY A 241 4.01 7.47 -40.42
N ASN A 242 3.30 6.73 -41.28
CA ASN A 242 2.11 7.19 -41.99
C ASN A 242 0.83 7.35 -41.12
N SER A 243 0.93 7.38 -39.77
CA SER A 243 -0.24 7.40 -38.86
C SER A 243 -0.28 8.67 -37.99
N PRO A 244 -1.36 9.49 -38.08
CA PRO A 244 -1.52 10.74 -37.31
C PRO A 244 -1.46 10.55 -35.78
N VAL A 245 -1.93 9.40 -35.27
CA VAL A 245 -1.94 9.08 -33.83
C VAL A 245 -0.53 8.83 -33.30
N HIS A 246 0.31 8.15 -34.09
CA HIS A 246 1.70 7.88 -33.74
C HIS A 246 2.56 9.15 -33.81
N ALA A 247 2.28 10.03 -34.79
CA ALA A 247 2.90 11.34 -34.87
C ALA A 247 2.55 12.22 -33.65
N ARG A 248 1.27 12.24 -33.22
CA ARG A 248 0.81 13.02 -32.06
C ARG A 248 1.42 12.55 -30.74
N LYS A 249 1.49 11.23 -30.48
CA LYS A 249 2.14 10.68 -29.28
C LYS A 249 3.65 10.97 -29.26
N ALA A 250 4.34 10.82 -30.40
CA ALA A 250 5.76 11.12 -30.50
C ALA A 250 6.06 12.63 -30.29
N LEU A 251 5.17 13.51 -30.74
CA LEU A 251 5.28 14.96 -30.55
C LEU A 251 5.03 15.39 -29.09
N LEU A 252 4.07 14.78 -28.40
CA LEU A 252 3.80 15.04 -26.97
C LEU A 252 4.99 14.61 -26.10
N SER A 253 5.58 13.44 -26.40
CA SER A 253 6.81 12.99 -25.73
C SER A 253 7.99 13.92 -25.99
N ALA A 254 8.11 14.48 -27.21
CA ALA A 254 9.14 15.47 -27.53
C ALA A 254 8.94 16.81 -26.80
N SER A 255 7.70 17.22 -26.54
CA SER A 255 7.37 18.45 -25.79
C SER A 255 7.83 18.36 -24.33
N ARG A 256 7.48 17.28 -23.63
CA ARG A 256 7.90 17.04 -22.24
C ARG A 256 9.43 16.94 -22.08
N ILE A 257 10.13 16.43 -23.11
CA ILE A 257 11.60 16.42 -23.14
C ILE A 257 12.16 17.83 -23.39
N ALA A 258 11.51 18.66 -24.19
CA ALA A 258 11.97 20.02 -24.47
C ALA A 258 11.85 20.94 -23.24
N GLU A 259 10.86 20.70 -22.36
CA GLU A 259 10.66 21.42 -21.09
C GLU A 259 11.79 21.18 -20.07
N THR A 260 12.49 20.05 -20.17
CA THR A 260 13.53 19.63 -19.20
C THR A 260 14.96 19.87 -19.69
N VAL A 261 15.14 20.42 -20.90
CA VAL A 261 16.45 20.58 -21.56
C VAL A 261 16.78 22.05 -21.78
N SER A 262 18.03 22.46 -21.50
CA SER A 262 18.44 23.86 -21.67
C SER A 262 18.27 24.37 -23.11
N PRO A 263 17.91 25.66 -23.33
CA PRO A 263 17.65 26.22 -24.65
C PRO A 263 18.78 25.99 -25.67
N ALA A 264 20.04 26.07 -25.23
CA ALA A 264 21.21 25.83 -26.07
C ALA A 264 21.37 24.35 -26.50
N SER A 265 20.88 23.41 -25.70
CA SER A 265 20.92 21.98 -26.01
C SER A 265 19.76 21.58 -26.91
N LEU A 266 18.58 22.20 -26.72
CA LEU A 266 17.44 22.07 -27.62
C LEU A 266 17.78 22.60 -29.03
N GLN A 267 18.45 23.74 -29.12
CA GLN A 267 18.84 24.33 -30.41
C GLN A 267 19.88 23.46 -31.16
N ARG A 268 20.88 22.90 -30.46
CA ARG A 268 21.83 21.94 -31.05
C ARG A 268 21.14 20.66 -31.55
N ALA A 269 20.14 20.16 -30.84
CA ALA A 269 19.35 19.01 -31.27
C ALA A 269 18.54 19.32 -32.54
N ILE A 270 17.89 20.49 -32.61
CA ILE A 270 17.18 20.95 -33.81
C ILE A 270 18.12 21.07 -35.02
N ASP A 271 19.35 21.54 -34.81
CA ASP A 271 20.33 21.71 -35.88
C ASP A 271 20.95 20.40 -36.39
N SER A 272 20.78 19.29 -35.65
CA SER A 272 21.18 17.94 -36.08
C SER A 272 20.17 17.27 -37.04
N VAL A 273 18.96 17.82 -37.16
CA VAL A 273 17.88 17.28 -38.01
C VAL A 273 18.07 17.71 -39.48
N PRO A 274 17.80 16.85 -40.49
CA PRO A 274 17.92 17.20 -41.92
C PRO A 274 17.15 18.48 -42.29
N ARG A 275 17.73 19.30 -43.17
CA ARG A 275 17.24 20.66 -43.50
C ARG A 275 15.75 20.71 -43.92
N GLY A 276 15.24 19.68 -44.60
CA GLY A 276 13.84 19.62 -45.04
C GLY A 276 12.79 19.50 -43.93
N ILE A 277 13.17 19.05 -42.74
CA ILE A 277 12.26 18.81 -41.59
C ILE A 277 12.34 19.97 -40.57
N ARG A 278 13.48 20.67 -40.52
CA ARG A 278 13.82 21.72 -39.56
C ARG A 278 12.80 22.88 -39.52
N GLY A 279 12.27 23.25 -40.69
CA GLY A 279 11.31 24.37 -40.81
C GLY A 279 9.91 24.08 -40.24
N ARG A 280 9.44 22.83 -40.29
CA ARG A 280 8.13 22.44 -39.74
C ARG A 280 8.16 22.29 -38.23
N LEU A 281 9.26 21.74 -37.70
CA LEU A 281 9.48 21.57 -36.26
C LEU A 281 9.53 22.92 -35.53
N ARG A 282 10.21 23.93 -36.09
CA ARG A 282 10.25 25.29 -35.53
C ARG A 282 8.87 25.95 -35.45
N ARG A 283 8.04 25.83 -36.49
CA ARG A 283 6.68 26.42 -36.49
C ARG A 283 5.76 25.76 -35.46
N HIS A 284 5.85 24.44 -35.26
CA HIS A 284 5.01 23.76 -34.27
C HIS A 284 5.39 24.08 -32.83
N LEU A 285 6.68 24.22 -32.52
CA LEU A 285 7.14 24.64 -31.18
C LEU A 285 6.74 26.09 -30.87
N GLN A 286 6.67 26.96 -31.88
CA GLN A 286 6.18 28.34 -31.73
C GLN A 286 4.67 28.42 -31.45
N ILE A 287 3.87 27.52 -32.03
CA ILE A 287 2.40 27.46 -31.81
C ILE A 287 2.08 26.99 -30.37
N LEU A 288 2.87 26.05 -29.83
CA LEU A 288 2.74 25.57 -28.45
C LEU A 288 3.00 26.67 -27.40
N LEU A 289 3.96 27.56 -27.66
CA LEU A 289 4.26 28.70 -26.78
C LEU A 289 3.19 29.80 -26.83
N LEU A 290 2.43 29.93 -27.92
CA LEU A 290 1.33 30.90 -28.04
C LEU A 290 0.03 30.42 -27.38
N GLY A 291 -0.18 29.10 -27.26
CA GLY A 291 -1.40 28.52 -26.69
C GLY A 291 -1.58 28.79 -25.18
N VAL A 292 -0.50 29.06 -24.45
CA VAL A 292 -0.48 29.29 -22.99
C VAL A 292 -1.05 30.67 -22.60
N VAL A 293 -1.15 31.61 -23.54
CA VAL A 293 -1.57 33.01 -23.25
C VAL A 293 -3.06 33.27 -23.56
N LEU A 294 -3.76 32.34 -24.23
CA LEU A 294 -5.12 32.57 -24.73
C LEU A 294 -6.23 31.80 -23.99
N SER A 295 -5.93 31.00 -22.96
CA SER A 295 -6.91 30.23 -22.18
C SER A 295 -7.67 31.04 -21.11
N GLY A 296 -7.42 32.35 -20.98
CA GLY A 296 -7.97 33.18 -19.89
C GLY A 296 -9.26 33.93 -20.16
N CYS A 297 -9.86 33.86 -21.35
CA CYS A 297 -11.10 34.58 -21.65
C CYS A 297 -11.83 33.96 -22.85
N GLN A 298 -12.82 33.11 -22.58
CA GLN A 298 -13.99 32.95 -23.46
C GLN A 298 -15.08 32.17 -22.72
N ASP A 299 -16.05 32.91 -22.20
CA ASP A 299 -17.41 32.42 -22.00
C ASP A 299 -17.94 31.85 -23.32
N LEU A 300 -18.14 30.54 -23.36
CA LEU A 300 -18.80 29.85 -24.45
C LEU A 300 -20.10 29.26 -23.93
N THR A 301 -21.17 30.05 -24.08
CA THR A 301 -22.53 29.53 -24.24
C THR A 301 -22.51 28.50 -25.37
N THR A 302 -22.38 27.22 -25.01
CA THR A 302 -22.45 26.09 -25.92
C THR A 302 -23.64 25.23 -25.50
N SER A 303 -24.41 24.75 -26.49
CA SER A 303 -25.45 23.74 -26.31
C SER A 303 -24.99 22.66 -25.33
N PRO A 304 -25.88 22.08 -24.50
CA PRO A 304 -25.48 21.11 -23.49
C PRO A 304 -24.62 20.03 -24.15
N ARG A 305 -23.33 19.99 -23.80
CA ARG A 305 -22.43 18.94 -24.24
C ARG A 305 -22.98 17.66 -23.63
N GLU A 306 -23.52 16.78 -24.46
CA GLU A 306 -23.75 15.39 -24.04
C GLU A 306 -22.38 14.75 -23.83
N PHE A 307 -22.13 14.32 -22.59
CA PHE A 307 -20.93 13.59 -22.24
C PHE A 307 -21.15 12.11 -22.55
N GLU A 308 -20.06 11.42 -22.93
CA GLU A 308 -20.10 9.98 -23.15
C GLU A 308 -20.43 9.28 -21.82
N ILE A 309 -21.57 8.58 -21.78
CA ILE A 309 -22.05 7.91 -20.58
C ILE A 309 -21.09 6.76 -20.24
N PRO A 310 -20.58 6.69 -18.99
CA PRO A 310 -19.77 5.58 -18.53
C PRO A 310 -20.52 4.25 -18.68
N PRO A 311 -19.85 3.17 -19.15
CA PRO A 311 -20.48 1.86 -19.20
C PRO A 311 -20.83 1.37 -17.79
N THR A 312 -21.78 0.44 -17.72
CA THR A 312 -22.02 -0.32 -16.47
C THR A 312 -20.72 -1.00 -16.01
N PRO A 313 -20.37 -0.92 -14.72
CA PRO A 313 -19.17 -1.56 -14.19
C PRO A 313 -19.08 -3.05 -14.52
N MET A 314 -17.85 -3.55 -14.62
CA MET A 314 -17.62 -4.95 -14.96
C MET A 314 -18.11 -5.86 -13.82
N LEU A 315 -18.99 -6.81 -14.11
CA LEU A 315 -19.30 -7.87 -13.15
C LEU A 315 -18.05 -8.75 -12.96
N ALA A 316 -17.52 -8.78 -11.75
CA ALA A 316 -16.40 -9.62 -11.36
C ALA A 316 -16.85 -10.67 -10.33
N ASP A 317 -16.05 -11.71 -10.13
CA ASP A 317 -16.30 -12.73 -9.09
C ASP A 317 -15.80 -12.23 -7.73
N ASP A 318 -16.30 -11.07 -7.31
CA ASP A 318 -15.86 -10.33 -6.12
C ASP A 318 -17.00 -10.10 -5.11
N GLY A 319 -18.20 -10.61 -5.41
CA GLY A 319 -19.40 -10.52 -4.58
C GLY A 319 -20.25 -9.26 -4.80
N LEU A 320 -19.76 -8.25 -5.53
CA LEU A 320 -20.55 -7.05 -5.85
C LEU A 320 -21.51 -7.32 -7.01
N GLN A 321 -22.78 -6.98 -6.82
CA GLN A 321 -23.73 -6.88 -7.93
C GLN A 321 -23.47 -5.58 -8.68
N VAL A 322 -23.66 -5.57 -10.00
CA VAL A 322 -23.48 -4.37 -10.84
C VAL A 322 -24.82 -3.93 -11.43
N SER A 323 -24.99 -2.63 -11.63
CA SER A 323 -26.16 -2.06 -12.30
C SER A 323 -25.78 -0.77 -13.04
N SER A 324 -26.66 -0.27 -13.90
CA SER A 324 -26.42 1.03 -14.54
C SER A 324 -26.80 2.17 -13.60
N LEU A 325 -26.17 3.33 -13.80
CA LEU A 325 -26.51 4.58 -13.09
C LEU A 325 -28.01 4.88 -13.13
N ALA A 326 -28.60 4.87 -14.34
CA ALA A 326 -30.02 5.16 -14.54
C ALA A 326 -30.95 4.15 -13.84
N ALA A 327 -30.59 2.87 -13.83
CA ALA A 327 -31.39 1.84 -13.17
C ALA A 327 -31.42 2.00 -11.64
N GLN A 328 -30.41 2.66 -11.08
CA GLN A 328 -30.33 2.99 -9.65
C GLN A 328 -30.63 4.45 -9.36
N GLY A 329 -31.38 5.13 -10.24
CA GLY A 329 -31.88 6.50 -10.01
C GLY A 329 -30.80 7.57 -9.99
N ILE A 330 -29.70 7.39 -10.73
CA ILE A 330 -28.64 8.40 -10.86
C ILE A 330 -28.62 8.90 -12.30
N ASP A 331 -28.67 10.22 -12.49
CA ASP A 331 -28.54 10.85 -13.81
C ASP A 331 -27.17 10.53 -14.44
N PRO A 332 -27.12 9.73 -15.52
CA PRO A 332 -25.84 9.34 -16.11
C PRO A 332 -25.08 10.51 -16.72
N GLN A 333 -25.76 11.57 -17.18
CA GLN A 333 -25.09 12.73 -17.78
C GLN A 333 -24.33 13.56 -16.74
N SER A 334 -24.90 13.71 -15.54
CA SER A 334 -24.22 14.38 -14.42
C SER A 334 -22.95 13.64 -13.99
N ILE A 335 -23.00 12.30 -13.90
CA ILE A 335 -21.81 11.50 -13.59
C ILE A 335 -20.79 11.51 -14.74
N ALA A 336 -21.26 11.47 -15.99
CA ALA A 336 -20.39 11.60 -17.16
C ALA A 336 -19.64 12.95 -17.20
N ARG A 337 -20.31 14.05 -16.83
CA ARG A 337 -19.69 15.37 -16.66
C ARG A 337 -18.63 15.34 -15.55
N LEU A 338 -18.98 14.83 -14.37
CA LEU A 338 -18.05 14.74 -13.23
C LEU A 338 -16.79 13.93 -13.58
N ALA A 339 -16.95 12.76 -14.19
CA ALA A 339 -15.83 11.94 -14.65
C ALA A 339 -14.98 12.66 -15.70
N TRP A 340 -15.60 13.42 -16.61
CA TRP A 340 -14.88 14.26 -17.56
C TRP A 340 -14.07 15.36 -16.87
N GLU A 341 -14.64 16.05 -15.88
CA GLU A 341 -13.97 17.09 -15.11
C GLU A 341 -12.75 16.55 -14.36
N ILE A 342 -12.87 15.37 -13.73
CA ILE A 342 -11.74 14.70 -13.07
C ILE A 342 -10.64 14.36 -14.08
N ARG A 343 -10.98 13.71 -15.21
CA ARG A 343 -10.01 13.37 -16.27
C ARG A 343 -9.26 14.56 -16.87
N HIS A 344 -9.85 15.74 -16.84
CA HIS A 344 -9.28 16.96 -17.42
C HIS A 344 -8.64 17.87 -16.36
N GLY A 345 -8.42 17.37 -15.15
CA GLY A 345 -7.64 18.06 -14.12
C GLY A 345 -8.40 19.16 -13.38
N HIS A 346 -9.74 19.14 -13.37
CA HIS A 346 -10.49 20.05 -12.49
C HIS A 346 -10.47 19.56 -11.03
N PHE A 347 -10.14 18.29 -10.84
CA PHE A 347 -9.94 17.63 -9.55
C PHE A 347 -8.67 16.76 -9.64
N GLU A 348 -7.51 17.39 -9.91
CA GLU A 348 -6.22 16.71 -10.21
C GLU A 348 -5.84 15.62 -9.19
N GLU A 349 -6.34 15.74 -7.96
CA GLU A 349 -6.04 14.85 -6.85
C GLU A 349 -6.85 13.56 -6.81
N ILE A 350 -7.91 13.38 -7.62
CA ILE A 350 -8.73 12.16 -7.59
C ILE A 350 -8.16 11.09 -8.51
N HIS A 351 -7.63 10.03 -7.92
CA HIS A 351 -7.05 8.88 -8.62
C HIS A 351 -8.08 7.84 -9.04
N SER A 352 -9.12 7.63 -8.22
CA SER A 352 -10.20 6.69 -8.55
C SER A 352 -11.48 7.03 -7.80
N LEU A 353 -12.61 6.65 -8.40
CA LEU A 353 -13.94 6.84 -7.84
C LEU A 353 -14.77 5.59 -8.07
N VAL A 354 -15.42 5.08 -7.01
CA VAL A 354 -16.34 3.95 -7.02
C VAL A 354 -17.63 4.38 -6.32
N ILE A 355 -18.78 4.11 -6.95
CA ILE A 355 -20.11 4.45 -6.44
C ILE A 355 -20.94 3.18 -6.38
N VAL A 356 -21.49 2.90 -5.19
CA VAL A 356 -22.43 1.81 -4.95
C VAL A 356 -23.75 2.42 -4.49
N ARG A 357 -24.86 2.05 -5.12
CA ARG A 357 -26.20 2.50 -4.71
C ARG A 357 -27.20 1.34 -4.75
N HIS A 358 -28.07 1.26 -3.75
CA HIS A 358 -29.02 0.15 -3.56
C HIS A 358 -28.36 -1.23 -3.62
N GLY A 359 -27.18 -1.35 -3.01
CA GLY A 359 -26.37 -2.56 -3.02
C GLY A 359 -25.72 -2.94 -4.36
N HIS A 360 -25.79 -2.09 -5.39
CA HIS A 360 -25.18 -2.34 -6.69
C HIS A 360 -24.03 -1.37 -6.96
N LEU A 361 -22.90 -1.87 -7.45
CA LEU A 361 -21.84 -1.08 -8.06
C LEU A 361 -22.35 -0.48 -9.37
N VAL A 362 -22.46 0.86 -9.41
CA VAL A 362 -23.09 1.59 -10.51
C VAL A 362 -22.13 2.42 -11.34
N PHE A 363 -20.98 2.77 -10.76
CA PHE A 363 -19.91 3.48 -11.45
C PHE A 363 -18.56 3.12 -10.84
N GLU A 364 -17.56 2.98 -11.70
CA GLU A 364 -16.16 2.97 -11.31
C GLU A 364 -15.32 3.62 -12.41
N GLU A 365 -14.33 4.41 -12.04
CA GLU A 365 -13.31 4.88 -12.96
C GLU A 365 -11.98 5.08 -12.22
N TYR A 366 -10.89 4.81 -12.93
CA TYR A 366 -9.52 4.92 -12.44
C TYR A 366 -8.82 5.93 -13.34
N PHE A 367 -8.60 7.13 -12.81
CA PHE A 367 -8.22 8.31 -13.58
C PHE A 367 -6.71 8.44 -13.76
N ALA A 368 -5.91 7.87 -12.85
CA ALA A 368 -4.46 7.86 -12.93
C ALA A 368 -3.93 6.77 -13.89
N ASP A 369 -2.90 7.09 -14.68
CA ASP A 369 -2.41 6.30 -15.84
C ASP A 369 -2.02 4.83 -15.54
N ASP A 370 -1.72 4.48 -14.28
CA ASP A 370 -1.36 3.12 -13.82
C ASP A 370 -2.40 2.48 -12.89
N HIS A 371 -3.45 3.22 -12.52
CA HIS A 371 -4.52 2.72 -11.66
C HIS A 371 -5.52 1.91 -12.48
N HIS A 372 -6.00 0.83 -11.88
CA HIS A 372 -6.93 -0.12 -12.48
C HIS A 372 -7.66 -0.86 -11.34
N ILE A 373 -8.62 -1.71 -11.70
CA ILE A 373 -9.45 -2.46 -10.75
C ILE A 373 -8.67 -3.21 -9.65
N ASP A 374 -7.50 -3.75 -9.97
CA ASP A 374 -6.65 -4.51 -9.04
C ASP A 374 -5.57 -3.66 -8.35
N TYR A 375 -5.55 -2.34 -8.59
CA TYR A 375 -4.56 -1.44 -8.02
C TYR A 375 -4.85 -1.20 -6.54
N GLN A 376 -3.88 -1.51 -5.68
CA GLN A 376 -3.94 -1.20 -4.25
C GLN A 376 -3.52 0.25 -4.02
N HIS A 377 -4.36 1.02 -3.32
CA HIS A 377 -4.02 2.36 -2.87
C HIS A 377 -3.91 2.40 -1.34
N ARG A 378 -3.06 3.28 -0.82
CA ARG A 378 -2.95 3.53 0.61
C ARG A 378 -4.21 4.21 1.12
N LEU A 379 -4.80 3.70 2.19
CA LEU A 379 -6.02 4.26 2.79
C LEU A 379 -5.74 5.43 3.71
N ALA A 380 -4.50 5.57 4.20
CA ALA A 380 -4.17 6.46 5.31
C ALA A 380 -5.21 6.25 6.44
N SER A 381 -5.68 7.31 7.09
CA SER A 381 -6.58 7.22 8.25
C SER A 381 -7.96 6.57 7.99
N VAL A 382 -8.37 6.28 6.74
CA VAL A 382 -9.53 5.39 6.47
C VAL A 382 -9.30 3.99 7.08
N THR A 383 -8.03 3.59 7.25
CA THR A 383 -7.63 2.35 7.95
C THR A 383 -8.27 2.22 9.33
N LYS A 384 -8.43 3.33 10.08
CA LYS A 384 -9.01 3.32 11.42
C LYS A 384 -10.47 2.87 11.43
N SER A 385 -11.23 3.34 10.45
CA SER A 385 -12.62 2.94 10.25
C SER A 385 -12.72 1.45 9.91
N VAL A 386 -11.79 0.92 9.10
CA VAL A 386 -11.69 -0.52 8.83
C VAL A 386 -11.34 -1.31 10.10
N ILE A 387 -10.42 -0.81 10.94
CA ILE A 387 -10.10 -1.44 12.23
C ILE A 387 -11.32 -1.47 13.16
N SER A 388 -12.13 -0.42 13.19
CA SER A 388 -13.39 -0.42 13.96
C SER A 388 -14.35 -1.52 13.49
N VAL A 389 -14.44 -1.78 12.19
CA VAL A 389 -15.22 -2.91 11.65
C VAL A 389 -14.62 -4.25 12.11
N VAL A 390 -13.30 -4.42 12.11
CA VAL A 390 -12.63 -5.63 12.62
C VAL A 390 -12.87 -5.82 14.13
N VAL A 391 -12.86 -4.74 14.92
CA VAL A 391 -13.24 -4.81 16.35
C VAL A 391 -14.70 -5.26 16.48
N GLY A 392 -15.60 -4.75 15.64
CA GLY A 392 -16.99 -5.20 15.60
C GLY A 392 -17.13 -6.69 15.33
N THR A 393 -16.31 -7.28 14.44
CA THR A 393 -16.32 -8.74 14.25
C THR A 393 -15.84 -9.47 15.50
N ALA A 394 -14.85 -8.94 16.24
CA ALA A 394 -14.41 -9.52 17.53
C ALA A 394 -15.47 -9.47 18.61
N VAL A 395 -16.33 -8.45 18.60
CA VAL A 395 -17.54 -8.41 19.44
C VAL A 395 -18.55 -9.45 18.97
N GLN A 396 -18.81 -9.55 17.67
CA GLN A 396 -19.73 -10.56 17.09
C GLN A 396 -19.31 -12.00 17.43
N GLN A 397 -18.01 -12.29 17.44
CA GLN A 397 -17.47 -13.61 17.78
C GLN A 397 -17.38 -13.86 19.30
N GLY A 398 -17.65 -12.85 20.13
CA GLY A 398 -17.60 -12.97 21.59
C GLY A 398 -16.18 -12.96 22.18
N PHE A 399 -15.16 -12.58 21.40
CA PHE A 399 -13.80 -12.37 21.93
C PHE A 399 -13.74 -11.09 22.78
N ILE A 400 -14.46 -10.05 22.36
CA ILE A 400 -14.61 -8.80 23.09
C ILE A 400 -16.06 -8.72 23.58
N ALA A 401 -16.27 -8.46 24.88
CA ALA A 401 -17.59 -8.44 25.49
C ALA A 401 -18.48 -7.28 25.00
N GLY A 402 -17.85 -6.17 24.58
CA GLY A 402 -18.53 -5.00 24.02
C GLY A 402 -17.73 -3.71 24.21
N HIS A 403 -18.27 -2.60 23.73
CA HIS A 403 -17.61 -1.29 23.79
C HIS A 403 -17.44 -0.74 25.22
N GLU A 404 -18.25 -1.20 26.17
CA GLU A 404 -18.15 -0.87 27.60
C GLU A 404 -17.07 -1.69 28.33
N GLN A 405 -16.42 -2.66 27.68
CA GLN A 405 -15.44 -3.53 28.34
C GLN A 405 -14.25 -2.70 28.87
N PRO A 406 -13.85 -2.88 30.14
CA PRO A 406 -12.67 -2.22 30.68
C PRO A 406 -11.40 -2.60 29.91
N LEU A 407 -10.64 -1.60 29.49
CA LEU A 407 -9.48 -1.82 28.64
C LEU A 407 -8.42 -2.69 29.34
N HIS A 408 -8.26 -2.55 30.65
CA HIS A 408 -7.29 -3.34 31.41
C HIS A 408 -7.55 -4.85 31.39
N GLU A 409 -8.79 -5.29 31.17
CA GLU A 409 -9.13 -6.72 31.04
C GLU A 409 -8.65 -7.30 29.70
N LEU A 410 -8.47 -6.45 28.69
CA LEU A 410 -7.99 -6.79 27.35
C LEU A 410 -6.46 -6.77 27.23
N PHE A 411 -5.75 -6.36 28.29
CA PHE A 411 -4.28 -6.26 28.33
C PHE A 411 -3.71 -6.93 29.59
N PRO A 412 -3.90 -8.25 29.77
CA PRO A 412 -3.48 -8.95 30.98
C PRO A 412 -1.95 -8.98 31.19
N ASP A 413 -1.17 -8.89 30.10
CA ASP A 413 0.30 -8.89 30.17
C ASP A 413 0.90 -7.53 30.62
N GLU A 414 0.09 -6.47 30.60
CA GLU A 414 0.46 -5.09 30.99
C GLU A 414 -0.07 -4.73 32.39
N ILE A 415 -0.25 -5.75 33.25
CA ILE A 415 -0.80 -5.60 34.60
C ILE A 415 -0.01 -4.61 35.48
N ASP A 416 1.30 -4.46 35.22
CA ASP A 416 2.17 -3.51 35.91
C ASP A 416 1.76 -2.06 35.61
N ILE A 417 1.45 -1.72 34.36
CA ILE A 417 1.00 -0.37 33.99
C ILE A 417 -0.28 -0.01 34.74
N PHE A 418 -1.26 -0.92 34.80
CA PHE A 418 -2.53 -0.68 35.48
C PHE A 418 -2.42 -0.77 37.02
N ALA A 419 -1.31 -1.28 37.55
CA ALA A 419 -1.00 -1.25 38.98
C ALA A 419 -0.33 0.07 39.36
N ASP A 420 0.62 0.54 38.56
CA ASP A 420 1.36 1.78 38.78
C ASP A 420 0.50 3.03 38.48
N HIS A 421 -0.47 2.89 37.57
CA HIS A 421 -1.38 3.94 37.12
C HIS A 421 -2.85 3.52 37.29
N PRO A 422 -3.38 3.47 38.53
CA PRO A 422 -4.73 2.97 38.81
C PRO A 422 -5.83 3.78 38.10
N GLU A 423 -5.59 5.04 37.76
CA GLU A 423 -6.50 5.88 36.97
C GLU A 423 -6.80 5.29 35.58
N LYS A 424 -5.86 4.56 34.98
CA LYS A 424 -6.03 3.91 33.67
C LYS A 424 -7.04 2.77 33.69
N ARG A 425 -7.40 2.24 34.87
CA ARG A 425 -8.45 1.21 34.99
C ARG A 425 -9.84 1.72 34.61
N ARG A 426 -10.03 3.04 34.56
CA ARG A 426 -11.25 3.70 34.08
C ARG A 426 -11.36 3.77 32.55
N LEU A 427 -10.31 3.38 31.82
CA LEU A 427 -10.33 3.31 30.38
C LEU A 427 -11.22 2.14 29.94
N LEU A 428 -12.07 2.42 28.95
CA LEU A 428 -13.02 1.48 28.38
C LEU A 428 -12.72 1.39 26.88
N LEU A 429 -13.06 0.29 26.23
CA LEU A 429 -12.82 0.11 24.80
C LEU A 429 -13.42 1.26 23.97
N ARG A 430 -14.61 1.75 24.36
CA ARG A 430 -15.24 2.91 23.70
C ARG A 430 -14.37 4.16 23.71
N HIS A 431 -13.59 4.41 24.76
CA HIS A 431 -12.75 5.62 24.82
C HIS A 431 -11.62 5.57 23.79
N ALA A 432 -11.14 4.36 23.45
CA ALA A 432 -10.24 4.18 22.33
C ALA A 432 -10.97 4.33 20.99
N LEU A 433 -12.16 3.73 20.85
CA LEU A 433 -13.00 3.85 19.64
C LEU A 433 -13.41 5.29 19.33
N THR A 434 -13.62 6.14 20.34
CA THR A 434 -14.10 7.53 20.17
C THR A 434 -12.99 8.58 20.27
N MET A 435 -11.72 8.18 20.32
CA MET A 435 -10.57 9.10 20.48
C MET A 435 -10.68 10.01 21.71
N SER A 436 -11.16 9.47 22.83
CA SER A 436 -11.48 10.25 24.04
C SER A 436 -10.89 9.69 25.33
N ALA A 437 -9.82 8.89 25.23
CA ALA A 437 -9.16 8.31 26.39
C ALA A 437 -8.39 9.33 27.28
N GLY A 438 -8.25 10.59 26.83
CA GLY A 438 -7.53 11.63 27.56
C GLY A 438 -6.01 11.41 27.66
N LEU A 439 -5.46 10.48 26.86
CA LEU A 439 -4.01 10.24 26.82
C LEU A 439 -3.29 11.43 26.19
N ARG A 440 -2.24 11.91 26.86
CA ARG A 440 -1.34 12.94 26.32
C ARG A 440 -0.77 12.46 24.99
N TRP A 441 -1.10 13.18 23.92
CA TRP A 441 -0.73 12.79 22.58
C TRP A 441 -0.52 13.98 21.66
N LYS A 442 0.63 13.99 20.97
CA LYS A 442 0.95 14.90 19.89
C LYS A 442 0.87 14.15 18.56
N GLU A 443 -0.29 14.23 17.92
CA GLU A 443 -0.51 13.64 16.60
C GLU A 443 0.46 14.24 15.56
N GLY A 444 0.87 13.43 14.58
CA GLY A 444 1.68 13.89 13.46
C GLY A 444 1.19 13.33 12.12
N ILE A 445 1.17 14.19 11.10
CA ILE A 445 0.79 13.82 9.73
C ILE A 445 2.06 13.50 8.92
N GLY A 446 1.98 12.58 7.97
CA GLY A 446 3.07 12.34 6.99
C GLY A 446 4.41 11.89 7.58
N GLY A 447 4.43 11.32 8.80
CA GLY A 447 5.68 10.90 9.45
C GLY A 447 6.49 12.05 10.06
N GLN A 448 5.81 13.14 10.44
CA GLN A 448 6.40 14.30 11.11
C GLN A 448 7.27 13.90 12.32
N GLN A 449 8.58 14.16 12.22
CA GLN A 449 9.53 13.85 13.30
C GLN A 449 9.20 14.63 14.58
N GLY A 450 9.30 13.96 15.73
CA GLY A 450 8.98 14.55 17.03
C GLY A 450 7.48 14.64 17.35
N SER A 451 6.63 13.93 16.59
CA SER A 451 5.25 13.58 16.99
C SER A 451 5.23 12.26 17.78
N ASP A 452 4.18 12.04 18.56
CA ASP A 452 3.94 10.75 19.21
C ASP A 452 3.57 9.66 18.19
N SER A 453 2.88 10.00 17.08
CA SER A 453 2.63 9.07 15.97
C SER A 453 3.94 8.52 15.37
N TYR A 454 4.93 9.39 15.11
CA TYR A 454 6.24 8.96 14.63
C TYR A 454 6.99 8.11 15.68
N ALA A 455 6.91 8.48 16.96
CA ALA A 455 7.54 7.74 18.04
C ALA A 455 6.90 6.36 18.26
N LEU A 456 5.58 6.26 18.13
CA LEU A 456 4.81 5.01 18.16
C LEU A 456 5.28 4.07 17.04
N ASP A 457 5.31 4.56 15.80
CA ASP A 457 5.77 3.80 14.62
C ASP A 457 7.20 3.28 14.78
N ASN A 458 8.03 3.97 15.56
CA ASN A 458 9.43 3.63 15.79
C ASN A 458 9.70 2.99 17.17
N SER A 459 8.66 2.71 17.95
CA SER A 459 8.76 2.03 19.24
C SER A 459 9.07 0.54 19.05
N PHE A 460 9.56 -0.13 20.10
CA PHE A 460 9.77 -1.59 20.11
C PHE A 460 8.59 -2.37 20.70
N ASP A 461 7.62 -1.64 21.23
CA ASP A 461 6.37 -2.12 21.80
C ASP A 461 5.35 -0.99 21.70
N SER A 462 4.58 -0.98 20.62
CA SER A 462 3.65 0.10 20.26
C SER A 462 2.46 0.16 21.20
N MET A 463 1.97 -1.00 21.66
CA MET A 463 0.84 -1.10 22.58
C MET A 463 1.22 -0.54 23.95
N ARG A 464 2.36 -0.98 24.48
CA ARG A 464 2.88 -0.45 25.75
C ARG A 464 3.21 1.03 25.64
N PHE A 465 3.84 1.46 24.54
CA PHE A 465 4.14 2.88 24.31
C PHE A 465 2.89 3.77 24.40
N ALA A 466 1.79 3.33 23.81
CA ALA A 466 0.50 4.01 23.89
C ALA A 466 -0.09 3.95 25.30
N LEU A 467 -0.09 2.79 25.96
CA LEU A 467 -0.60 2.62 27.33
C LEU A 467 0.20 3.43 28.37
N GLU A 468 1.49 3.67 28.18
CA GLU A 468 2.34 4.44 29.10
C GLU A 468 2.12 5.96 29.00
N ARG A 469 1.42 6.46 27.97
CA ARG A 469 1.13 7.89 27.84
C ARG A 469 0.38 8.41 29.08
N PRO A 470 0.76 9.54 29.70
CA PRO A 470 0.01 10.11 30.81
C PRO A 470 -1.46 10.40 30.45
N ILE A 471 -2.35 10.38 31.43
CA ILE A 471 -3.73 10.90 31.28
C ILE A 471 -3.71 12.39 31.64
N ASP A 472 -4.04 13.26 30.68
CA ASP A 472 -4.16 14.70 30.91
C ASP A 472 -5.61 15.12 31.17
N GLU A 473 -6.57 14.37 30.62
CA GLU A 473 -8.01 14.66 30.71
C GLU A 473 -8.80 13.42 31.09
N ALA A 474 -9.97 13.59 31.72
CA ALA A 474 -10.77 12.44 32.13
C ALA A 474 -11.30 11.67 30.88
N PRO A 475 -11.25 10.33 30.88
CA PRO A 475 -11.73 9.55 29.74
C PRO A 475 -13.20 9.81 29.44
N GLY A 476 -13.52 10.07 28.18
CA GLY A 476 -14.86 10.38 27.68
C GLY A 476 -15.17 11.88 27.57
N GLU A 477 -14.37 12.77 28.16
CA GLU A 477 -14.71 14.20 28.25
C GLU A 477 -14.29 15.02 27.03
N ALA A 478 -13.14 14.71 26.40
CA ALA A 478 -12.63 15.49 25.27
C ALA A 478 -12.07 14.62 24.15
N PHE A 479 -12.26 15.12 22.93
CA PHE A 479 -11.72 14.53 21.72
C PHE A 479 -10.25 14.93 21.53
N ALA A 480 -9.40 13.92 21.37
CA ALA A 480 -8.01 14.06 20.98
C ALA A 480 -7.65 12.97 19.97
N TYR A 481 -7.54 13.35 18.69
CA TYR A 481 -7.19 12.41 17.62
C TYR A 481 -5.82 11.78 17.89
N ASN A 482 -5.78 10.44 17.93
CA ASN A 482 -4.66 9.70 18.52
C ASN A 482 -4.46 8.32 17.86
N ASP A 483 -3.40 8.20 17.07
CA ASP A 483 -2.99 6.91 16.45
C ASP A 483 -2.75 5.79 17.48
N GLY A 484 -2.21 6.13 18.65
CA GLY A 484 -1.96 5.18 19.74
C GLY A 484 -3.23 4.48 20.22
N LEU A 485 -4.37 5.18 20.26
CA LEU A 485 -5.65 4.56 20.64
C LEU A 485 -6.11 3.51 19.62
N THR A 486 -5.83 3.73 18.33
CA THR A 486 -6.12 2.73 17.29
C THR A 486 -5.23 1.49 17.46
N ASN A 487 -3.96 1.68 17.84
CA ASN A 487 -3.07 0.58 18.21
C ASN A 487 -3.58 -0.24 19.40
N LEU A 488 -4.25 0.38 20.38
CA LEU A 488 -4.88 -0.34 21.49
C LEU A 488 -6.11 -1.16 21.03
N LEU A 489 -6.84 -0.71 20.02
CA LEU A 489 -7.92 -1.52 19.42
C LEU A 489 -7.36 -2.79 18.75
N VAL A 490 -6.24 -2.66 18.03
CA VAL A 490 -5.51 -3.80 17.46
C VAL A 490 -5.05 -4.76 18.57
N GLY A 491 -4.47 -4.21 19.65
CA GLY A 491 -4.05 -5.01 20.81
C GLY A 491 -5.19 -5.74 21.50
N ALA A 492 -6.36 -5.10 21.63
CA ALA A 492 -7.55 -5.72 22.19
C ALA A 492 -7.99 -6.95 21.37
N VAL A 493 -7.98 -6.86 20.04
CA VAL A 493 -8.32 -7.99 19.15
C VAL A 493 -7.29 -9.12 19.27
N ILE A 494 -5.99 -8.79 19.25
CA ILE A 494 -4.91 -9.80 19.36
C ILE A 494 -4.99 -10.54 20.71
N ASN A 495 -5.11 -9.81 21.81
CA ASN A 495 -5.07 -10.39 23.15
C ASN A 495 -6.32 -11.22 23.46
N SER A 496 -7.48 -10.81 22.96
CA SER A 496 -8.75 -11.53 23.19
C SER A 496 -8.90 -12.77 22.31
N SER A 497 -8.47 -12.71 21.06
CA SER A 497 -8.57 -13.84 20.12
C SER A 497 -7.40 -14.81 20.20
N GLY A 498 -6.21 -14.33 20.61
CA GLY A 498 -4.96 -15.07 20.55
C GLY A 498 -4.36 -15.21 19.15
N LEU A 499 -4.95 -14.55 18.14
CA LEU A 499 -4.48 -14.53 16.75
C LEU A 499 -3.65 -13.27 16.46
N ASP A 500 -2.78 -13.35 15.45
CA ASP A 500 -2.22 -12.14 14.85
C ASP A 500 -3.34 -11.30 14.21
N PHE A 501 -3.23 -9.96 14.21
CA PHE A 501 -4.30 -9.11 13.71
C PHE A 501 -4.59 -9.31 12.23
N GLU A 502 -3.57 -9.55 11.40
CA GLU A 502 -3.77 -9.81 9.97
C GLU A 502 -4.48 -11.16 9.76
N GLU A 503 -4.09 -12.19 10.54
CA GLU A 503 -4.73 -13.50 10.51
C GLU A 503 -6.21 -13.41 10.95
N TYR A 504 -6.47 -12.65 12.01
CA TYR A 504 -7.83 -12.41 12.50
C TYR A 504 -8.69 -11.66 11.47
N ALA A 505 -8.15 -10.57 10.89
CA ALA A 505 -8.87 -9.78 9.89
C ALA A 505 -9.16 -10.60 8.63
N GLU A 506 -8.22 -11.45 8.18
CA GLU A 506 -8.44 -12.39 7.09
C GLU A 506 -9.58 -13.37 7.38
N GLU A 507 -9.56 -14.01 8.55
CA GLU A 507 -10.52 -15.07 8.90
C GLU A 507 -11.94 -14.55 9.11
N HIS A 508 -12.07 -13.38 9.73
CA HIS A 508 -13.34 -12.87 10.23
C HIS A 508 -13.93 -11.69 9.44
N LEU A 509 -13.15 -11.06 8.55
CA LEU A 509 -13.65 -9.93 7.74
C LEU A 509 -13.25 -10.05 6.26
N PHE A 510 -11.97 -9.93 5.93
CA PHE A 510 -11.51 -9.81 4.55
C PHE A 510 -11.82 -11.05 3.72
N GLY A 511 -11.53 -12.25 4.23
CA GLY A 511 -11.87 -13.50 3.55
C GLY A 511 -13.37 -13.69 3.37
N ARG A 512 -14.20 -13.18 4.31
CA ARG A 512 -15.68 -13.23 4.23
C ARG A 512 -16.24 -12.28 3.17
N LEU A 513 -15.58 -11.15 2.96
CA LEU A 513 -15.89 -10.17 1.92
C LEU A 513 -15.24 -10.50 0.56
N GLY A 514 -14.47 -11.59 0.47
CA GLY A 514 -13.71 -11.92 -0.74
C GLY A 514 -12.58 -10.93 -1.05
N ILE A 515 -12.05 -10.25 -0.04
CA ILE A 515 -10.94 -9.29 -0.14
C ILE A 515 -9.63 -10.06 0.00
N GLY A 516 -8.99 -10.39 -1.12
CA GLY A 516 -7.71 -11.13 -1.15
C GLY A 516 -6.51 -10.30 -1.61
N ASN A 517 -6.74 -9.11 -2.15
CA ASN A 517 -5.71 -8.23 -2.71
C ASN A 517 -5.50 -7.00 -1.81
N TYR A 518 -4.90 -7.21 -0.64
CA TYR A 518 -4.57 -6.14 0.31
C TYR A 518 -3.14 -6.25 0.83
N SER A 519 -2.64 -5.18 1.45
CA SER A 519 -1.39 -5.21 2.20
C SER A 519 -1.42 -4.26 3.39
N TRP A 520 -0.66 -4.61 4.43
CA TRP A 520 -0.45 -3.78 5.61
C TRP A 520 0.97 -3.25 5.63
N GLU A 521 1.12 -1.98 5.98
CA GLU A 521 2.39 -1.44 6.48
C GLU A 521 2.57 -1.84 7.94
N HIS A 522 3.83 -1.94 8.36
CA HIS A 522 4.20 -2.39 9.70
C HIS A 522 4.99 -1.34 10.44
N GLN A 523 4.83 -1.32 11.76
CA GLN A 523 5.64 -0.51 12.66
C GLN A 523 7.01 -1.18 12.92
N ARG A 524 7.90 -0.47 13.62
CA ARG A 524 9.24 -0.96 13.99
C ARG A 524 9.19 -2.06 15.03
N ASP A 525 8.23 -1.97 15.94
CA ASP A 525 7.63 -3.15 16.48
C ASP A 525 7.03 -3.86 15.25
N GLY A 526 5.76 -3.92 14.90
CA GLY A 526 5.32 -4.87 13.90
C GLY A 526 4.06 -5.60 14.04
N GLY A 527 3.30 -5.15 15.01
CA GLY A 527 1.97 -4.76 14.64
C GLY A 527 1.92 -4.01 13.31
N ILE A 528 0.76 -4.15 12.70
CA ILE A 528 0.34 -3.29 11.62
C ILE A 528 0.41 -1.82 12.04
N ARG A 529 0.65 -0.92 11.09
CA ARG A 529 0.54 0.52 11.33
C ARG A 529 -0.94 0.91 11.39
N ALA A 530 -1.54 0.72 12.57
CA ALA A 530 -2.97 0.84 12.79
C ALA A 530 -3.55 2.20 12.39
N GLY A 531 -2.77 3.28 12.57
CA GLY A 531 -3.16 4.63 12.22
C GLY A 531 -3.43 4.88 10.73
N GLY A 532 -2.84 4.09 9.81
CA GLY A 532 -3.07 4.34 8.39
C GLY A 532 -2.40 3.43 7.37
N GLY A 533 -1.94 2.25 7.78
CA GLY A 533 -1.09 1.37 7.00
C GLY A 533 -1.79 0.42 6.02
N LEU A 534 -3.12 0.43 5.95
CA LEU A 534 -3.84 -0.49 5.06
C LEU A 534 -3.80 -0.02 3.62
N HIS A 535 -3.63 -0.96 2.70
CA HIS A 535 -3.80 -0.78 1.27
C HIS A 535 -4.89 -1.73 0.75
N LEU A 536 -5.87 -1.18 0.02
CA LEU A 536 -6.95 -1.94 -0.63
C LEU A 536 -7.15 -1.46 -2.07
N THR A 537 -7.85 -2.27 -2.87
CA THR A 537 -8.49 -1.78 -4.10
C THR A 537 -9.68 -0.89 -3.75
N ASN A 538 -10.07 -0.01 -4.68
CA ASN A 538 -11.20 0.91 -4.42
C ASN A 538 -12.54 0.13 -4.31
N ARG A 539 -12.67 -0.99 -5.06
CA ARG A 539 -13.80 -1.92 -4.92
C ARG A 539 -13.84 -2.60 -3.55
N ASP A 540 -12.71 -3.08 -3.05
CA ASP A 540 -12.67 -3.76 -1.75
C ASP A 540 -13.00 -2.79 -0.60
N LEU A 541 -12.58 -1.53 -0.70
CA LEU A 541 -13.02 -0.49 0.23
C LEU A 541 -14.54 -0.25 0.16
N ALA A 542 -15.12 -0.23 -1.05
CA ALA A 542 -16.56 -0.10 -1.23
C ALA A 542 -17.35 -1.29 -0.65
N LYS A 543 -16.81 -2.53 -0.70
CA LYS A 543 -17.42 -3.69 -0.02
C LYS A 543 -17.52 -3.51 1.49
N ILE A 544 -16.48 -2.96 2.12
CA ILE A 544 -16.50 -2.63 3.56
C ILE A 544 -17.58 -1.57 3.84
N GLY A 545 -17.67 -0.55 2.98
CA GLY A 545 -18.74 0.44 3.05
C GLY A 545 -20.13 -0.18 2.93
N LEU A 546 -20.32 -1.11 1.98
CA LEU A 546 -21.59 -1.79 1.78
C LEU A 546 -21.97 -2.71 2.96
N LEU A 547 -21.00 -3.43 3.55
CA LEU A 547 -21.21 -4.16 4.80
C LEU A 547 -21.74 -3.24 5.92
N CYS A 548 -21.14 -2.04 6.05
CA CYS A 548 -21.55 -1.06 7.04
C CYS A 548 -22.97 -0.53 6.75
N LEU A 549 -23.26 -0.19 5.49
CA LEU A 549 -24.58 0.26 5.04
C LEU A 549 -25.66 -0.80 5.27
N GLN A 550 -25.32 -2.08 5.12
CA GLN A 550 -26.17 -3.23 5.37
C GLN A 550 -26.21 -3.67 6.85
N ASN A 551 -25.79 -2.79 7.76
CA ASN A 551 -25.77 -3.01 9.20
C ASN A 551 -25.11 -4.35 9.61
N GLY A 552 -23.94 -4.60 9.03
CA GLY A 552 -23.10 -5.75 9.37
C GLY A 552 -23.50 -7.07 8.72
N VAL A 553 -24.44 -7.09 7.78
CA VAL A 553 -24.82 -8.30 7.04
C VAL A 553 -24.15 -8.30 5.67
N TRP A 554 -23.51 -9.41 5.30
CA TRP A 554 -22.93 -9.62 3.97
C TRP A 554 -23.33 -10.97 3.41
N SER A 555 -23.91 -10.99 2.21
CA SER A 555 -24.37 -12.24 1.56
C SER A 555 -25.26 -13.13 2.46
N GLY A 556 -26.05 -12.51 3.34
CA GLY A 556 -26.92 -13.19 4.30
C GLY A 556 -26.24 -13.66 5.59
N GLU A 557 -24.92 -13.51 5.73
CA GLU A 557 -24.17 -13.78 6.97
C GLU A 557 -24.03 -12.50 7.79
N ARG A 558 -24.31 -12.56 9.10
CA ARG A 558 -24.08 -11.45 10.04
C ARG A 558 -22.62 -11.46 10.52
N LEU A 559 -21.86 -10.44 10.16
CA LEU A 559 -20.46 -10.28 10.52
C LEU A 559 -20.25 -9.30 11.69
N LEU A 560 -21.18 -8.37 11.92
CA LEU A 560 -21.16 -7.42 13.04
C LEU A 560 -22.43 -7.56 13.90
N PRO A 561 -22.37 -7.19 15.20
CA PRO A 561 -23.57 -7.07 16.03
C PRO A 561 -24.62 -6.17 15.35
N ASP A 562 -25.90 -6.43 15.61
CA ASP A 562 -27.02 -5.72 14.97
C ASP A 562 -27.13 -4.25 15.39
N ASP A 563 -26.53 -3.86 16.51
CA ASP A 563 -26.44 -2.49 16.99
C ASP A 563 -25.07 -1.83 16.72
N TRP A 564 -24.10 -2.56 16.14
CA TRP A 564 -22.72 -2.06 16.05
C TRP A 564 -22.59 -0.82 15.19
N MET A 565 -23.26 -0.77 14.04
CA MET A 565 -23.18 0.40 13.18
C MET A 565 -23.93 1.60 13.77
N GLU A 566 -25.08 1.38 14.43
CA GLU A 566 -25.77 2.44 15.18
C GLU A 566 -24.87 3.02 16.28
N LEU A 567 -24.24 2.16 17.07
CA LEU A 567 -23.27 2.59 18.10
C LEU A 567 -22.04 3.25 17.49
N SER A 568 -21.59 2.80 16.32
CA SER A 568 -20.41 3.33 15.65
C SER A 568 -20.64 4.71 15.05
N THR A 569 -21.87 5.08 14.71
CA THR A 569 -22.20 6.31 13.98
C THR A 569 -23.06 7.28 14.77
N ARG A 570 -23.49 6.93 15.99
CA ARG A 570 -24.07 7.92 16.92
C ARG A 570 -23.03 8.94 17.38
N LYS A 571 -23.50 10.15 17.71
CA LYS A 571 -22.68 11.19 18.33
C LYS A 571 -22.22 10.78 19.73
N TRP A 572 -20.95 10.41 19.87
CA TRP A 572 -20.31 10.14 21.17
C TRP A 572 -19.58 11.36 21.71
N ILE A 573 -18.85 12.08 20.84
CA ILE A 573 -18.04 13.22 21.27
C ILE A 573 -17.99 14.33 20.22
N ASP A 574 -17.95 15.57 20.69
CA ASP A 574 -17.73 16.76 19.86
C ASP A 574 -16.25 16.89 19.49
N THR A 575 -15.98 17.35 18.27
CA THR A 575 -14.60 17.64 17.81
C THR A 575 -14.38 19.14 17.69
N HIS A 576 -13.11 19.56 17.67
CA HIS A 576 -12.71 20.98 17.57
C HIS A 576 -13.06 21.62 16.21
N GLN A 577 -13.44 20.83 15.20
CA GLN A 577 -13.73 21.30 13.84
C GLN A 577 -15.24 21.35 13.53
N GLY A 578 -16.09 21.23 14.55
CA GLY A 578 -17.56 21.24 14.38
C GLY A 578 -18.12 19.93 13.81
N HIS A 579 -17.28 18.91 13.59
CA HIS A 579 -17.71 17.54 13.37
C HIS A 579 -18.03 16.84 14.69
N HIS A 580 -18.74 15.73 14.59
CA HIS A 580 -18.86 14.76 15.68
C HIS A 580 -18.09 13.49 15.32
N TYR A 581 -17.70 12.72 16.33
CA TYR A 581 -16.95 11.49 16.15
C TYR A 581 -17.65 10.30 16.82
N GLY A 582 -17.64 9.16 16.11
CA GLY A 582 -18.17 7.89 16.57
C GLY A 582 -17.07 6.85 16.82
N PHE A 583 -17.31 5.58 16.52
CA PHE A 583 -16.30 4.52 16.65
C PHE A 583 -15.35 4.49 15.44
N GLN A 584 -14.35 5.37 15.47
CA GLN A 584 -13.39 5.58 14.37
C GLN A 584 -14.01 6.12 13.06
N TRP A 585 -15.16 6.77 13.16
CA TRP A 585 -15.89 7.38 12.05
C TRP A 585 -16.11 8.88 12.30
N TRP A 586 -15.91 9.68 11.25
CA TRP A 586 -16.35 11.06 11.23
C TRP A 586 -17.84 11.11 10.89
N LEU A 587 -18.58 11.93 11.62
CA LEU A 587 -20.02 12.09 11.41
C LEU A 587 -20.27 13.38 10.62
N GLN A 588 -21.17 13.29 9.65
CA GLN A 588 -21.60 14.44 8.86
C GLN A 588 -22.32 15.44 9.77
N PRO A 589 -21.94 16.73 9.79
CA PRO A 589 -22.65 17.72 10.57
C PRO A 589 -24.05 17.95 9.98
N HIS A 590 -25.01 18.25 10.85
CA HIS A 590 -26.31 18.80 10.43
C HIS A 590 -26.09 20.21 9.85
N ALA A 591 -26.87 20.59 8.82
CA ALA A 591 -26.67 21.81 8.01
C ALA A 591 -26.13 23.07 8.73
N GLY A 592 -25.14 23.76 8.13
CA GLY A 592 -24.76 25.14 8.51
C GLY A 592 -23.26 25.50 8.56
N MET A 593 -22.34 24.57 8.31
CA MET A 593 -20.89 24.84 8.37
C MET A 593 -20.32 25.29 7.01
N PRO A 594 -19.56 26.40 6.93
CA PRO A 594 -18.90 26.83 5.68
C PRO A 594 -17.92 25.76 5.17
N GLY A 595 -18.03 25.39 3.89
CA GLY A 595 -17.17 24.38 3.24
C GLY A 595 -17.77 22.97 3.19
N PHE A 596 -18.88 22.71 3.88
CA PHE A 596 -19.57 21.42 3.86
C PHE A 596 -20.95 21.61 3.23
N LEU A 597 -21.06 21.23 1.95
CA LEU A 597 -22.24 21.50 1.11
C LEU A 597 -23.37 20.46 1.24
N ILE A 598 -23.22 19.47 2.12
CA ILE A 598 -24.08 18.29 2.14
C ILE A 598 -24.72 18.16 3.51
N ASP A 599 -26.04 18.35 3.54
CA ASP A 599 -26.93 17.95 4.62
C ASP A 599 -27.35 16.49 4.35
N SER A 600 -26.75 15.55 5.07
CA SER A 600 -27.19 14.15 5.05
C SER A 600 -27.35 13.69 6.49
N GLU A 601 -28.60 13.59 6.91
CA GLU A 601 -28.91 13.17 8.26
C GLU A 601 -28.45 11.71 8.42
N GLY A 602 -27.64 11.45 9.46
CA GLY A 602 -27.04 10.12 9.68
C GLY A 602 -25.92 9.70 8.71
N GLY A 603 -25.41 10.59 7.84
CA GLY A 603 -24.23 10.32 7.01
C GLY A 603 -22.94 10.23 7.84
N TYR A 604 -22.03 9.33 7.44
CA TYR A 604 -20.72 9.16 8.11
C TYR A 604 -19.63 8.73 7.14
N PHE A 605 -18.38 8.95 7.51
CA PHE A 605 -17.26 8.69 6.61
C PHE A 605 -15.93 8.39 7.30
N GLY A 606 -15.11 7.61 6.59
CA GLY A 606 -13.69 7.47 6.87
C GLY A 606 -12.91 8.55 6.11
N SER A 607 -11.95 9.20 6.77
CA SER A 607 -11.15 10.27 6.17
C SER A 607 -9.66 9.98 6.33
N GLY A 608 -8.96 9.87 5.20
CA GLY A 608 -7.51 9.69 5.11
C GLY A 608 -6.81 10.92 4.55
N TYR A 609 -5.53 11.08 4.93
CA TYR A 609 -4.62 12.09 4.37
C TYR A 609 -4.48 11.93 2.85
N ALA A 610 -4.25 13.02 2.12
CA ALA A 610 -4.11 13.06 0.67
C ALA A 610 -5.39 12.64 -0.11
N GLY A 611 -6.58 12.90 0.45
CA GLY A 611 -7.84 12.75 -0.28
C GLY A 611 -8.52 11.37 -0.22
N GLN A 612 -8.07 10.44 0.63
CA GLN A 612 -8.74 9.13 0.76
C GLN A 612 -10.06 9.29 1.49
N LYS A 613 -11.15 8.74 0.93
CA LYS A 613 -12.48 8.80 1.55
C LYS A 613 -13.29 7.54 1.31
N LEU A 614 -14.08 7.20 2.33
CA LEU A 614 -15.18 6.26 2.25
C LEU A 614 -16.40 6.94 2.87
N PHE A 615 -17.36 7.36 2.04
CA PHE A 615 -18.62 7.94 2.47
C PHE A 615 -19.72 6.89 2.48
N ILE A 616 -20.55 6.90 3.52
CA ILE A 616 -21.71 6.01 3.65
C ILE A 616 -22.90 6.88 4.06
N LEU A 617 -23.96 6.85 3.24
CA LEU A 617 -25.15 7.69 3.40
C LEU A 617 -26.39 6.78 3.42
N PRO A 618 -26.82 6.32 4.62
CA PRO A 618 -27.95 5.40 4.76
C PRO A 618 -29.25 5.90 4.13
N GLU A 619 -29.56 7.19 4.26
CA GLU A 619 -30.79 7.79 3.72
C GLU A 619 -30.87 7.75 2.18
N HIS A 620 -29.72 7.63 1.52
CA HIS A 620 -29.62 7.56 0.06
C HIS A 620 -29.26 6.15 -0.44
N ASP A 621 -29.12 5.17 0.47
CA ASP A 621 -28.61 3.82 0.19
C ASP A 621 -27.35 3.85 -0.68
N LEU A 622 -26.40 4.72 -0.28
CA LEU A 622 -25.27 5.15 -1.10
C LEU A 622 -23.94 4.95 -0.36
N VAL A 623 -22.97 4.36 -1.06
CA VAL A 623 -21.56 4.31 -0.67
C VAL A 623 -20.69 4.92 -1.77
N VAL A 624 -19.78 5.80 -1.40
CA VAL A 624 -18.81 6.41 -2.32
C VAL A 624 -17.40 6.19 -1.76
N ALA A 625 -16.57 5.48 -2.52
CA ALA A 625 -15.15 5.28 -2.22
C ALA A 625 -14.28 6.03 -3.23
N SER A 626 -13.38 6.88 -2.73
CA SER A 626 -12.45 7.65 -3.58
C SER A 626 -11.05 7.63 -3.01
N PHE A 627 -10.07 7.46 -3.90
CA PHE A 627 -8.65 7.62 -3.59
C PHE A 627 -8.08 8.84 -4.28
N GLY A 628 -7.08 9.44 -3.63
CA GLY A 628 -6.38 10.60 -4.16
C GLY A 628 -4.91 10.72 -3.76
N SER A 629 -4.27 11.79 -4.20
CA SER A 629 -2.81 11.95 -4.09
C SER A 629 -2.29 13.30 -3.64
N ASP A 630 -3.11 14.08 -2.93
CA ASP A 630 -2.69 15.42 -2.46
C ASP A 630 -1.70 15.33 -1.29
N TYR A 631 -0.51 14.81 -1.57
CA TYR A 631 0.55 14.65 -0.59
C TYR A 631 1.41 15.93 -0.47
N GLU A 632 1.23 16.90 -1.37
CA GLU A 632 2.06 18.11 -1.49
C GLU A 632 1.41 19.38 -0.88
N LEU A 633 0.11 19.39 -0.59
CA LEU A 633 -0.57 20.53 0.03
C LEU A 633 -1.00 20.22 1.47
N ASP A 634 -0.26 20.72 2.46
CA ASP A 634 -0.69 20.69 3.88
C ASP A 634 -1.74 21.79 4.11
N THR A 635 -2.93 21.66 3.49
CA THR A 635 -4.00 22.67 3.58
C THR A 635 -5.38 22.04 3.77
N ASP A 636 -6.31 22.79 4.38
CA ASP A 636 -7.72 22.40 4.54
C ASP A 636 -8.43 22.00 3.22
N ALA A 637 -7.81 22.25 2.06
CA ALA A 637 -8.28 21.85 0.73
C ALA A 637 -8.28 20.33 0.50
N ASP A 638 -7.41 19.56 1.18
CA ASP A 638 -7.31 18.09 1.11
C ASP A 638 -8.62 17.37 1.43
N HIS A 639 -9.49 18.03 2.19
CA HIS A 639 -10.78 17.51 2.60
C HIS A 639 -11.92 18.01 1.70
N ALA A 640 -11.74 19.15 1.02
CA ALA A 640 -12.81 19.78 0.26
C ALA A 640 -13.12 19.04 -1.05
N VAL A 641 -12.09 18.62 -1.80
CA VAL A 641 -12.27 18.05 -3.15
C VAL A 641 -13.16 16.79 -3.15
N PRO A 642 -12.90 15.76 -2.32
CA PRO A 642 -13.79 14.61 -2.25
C PRO A 642 -15.23 14.95 -1.80
N HIS A 643 -15.40 15.95 -0.93
CA HIS A 643 -16.74 16.41 -0.52
C HIS A 643 -17.46 17.13 -1.66
N PHE A 644 -16.76 17.87 -2.53
CA PHE A 644 -17.33 18.44 -3.76
C PHE A 644 -17.73 17.34 -4.77
N VAL A 645 -16.90 16.30 -4.90
CA VAL A 645 -17.24 15.12 -5.73
C VAL A 645 -18.52 14.47 -5.19
N LEU A 646 -18.60 14.25 -3.88
CA LEU A 646 -19.81 13.72 -3.25
C LEU A 646 -21.04 14.62 -3.47
N TYR A 647 -20.89 15.94 -3.38
CA TYR A 647 -21.99 16.88 -3.62
C TYR A 647 -22.54 16.77 -5.05
N ASN A 648 -21.66 16.62 -6.05
CA ASN A 648 -22.08 16.42 -7.43
C ASN A 648 -22.82 15.08 -7.61
N ILE A 649 -22.39 14.02 -6.91
CA ILE A 649 -23.09 12.72 -6.92
C ILE A 649 -24.49 12.86 -6.29
N LEU A 650 -24.60 13.51 -5.14
CA LEU A 650 -25.90 13.73 -4.49
C LEU A 650 -26.84 14.59 -5.32
N SER A 651 -26.31 15.61 -5.99
CA SER A 651 -27.08 16.45 -6.92
C SER A 651 -27.53 15.72 -8.18
N SER A 652 -26.99 14.53 -8.45
CA SER A 652 -27.35 13.69 -9.61
C SER A 652 -28.38 12.62 -9.29
N LEU A 653 -28.78 12.46 -8.02
CA LEU A 653 -29.82 11.51 -7.65
C LEU A 653 -31.16 12.01 -8.21
N THR A 654 -31.89 11.12 -8.88
CA THR A 654 -33.26 11.35 -9.36
C THR A 654 -34.26 10.70 -8.41
N ASP A 655 -35.43 11.31 -8.30
CA ASP A 655 -36.58 10.79 -7.53
C ASP A 655 -37.10 9.43 -8.04
#